data_AF-A0A8K0VX23-F1
#
_entry.id   AF-A0A8K0VX23-F1
#
_cell.length_a   1.000
_cell.length_b   1.000
_cell.length_c   1.000
_cell.angle_alpha   90.00
_cell.angle_beta   90.00
_cell.angle_gamma   90.00
#
_symmetry.space_group_name_H-M   'P 1'
#
loop_
_entity.id
_entity.type
_entity.pdbx_description
1 polymer ?
#
loop_
_entity_poly.entity_id
_entity_poly.type
_entity_poly.pdbx_seq_one_letter_code
_entity_poly.pdbx_strand_id
1 'polypeptide(L)'
;MDTSKRVVIIGAGIVGTNLADELVSRGWKNITVVEQGPLSLPGGSTSHAPGLVFQTNPSKTMTLFAKYTVEKLQSLQKDGQNCFNQLGGLEVATTPERMEEIKRKHGYAQSWGIEAHLISTDQCLQKYPLLNRDMILGGLHIPSDGLALAARATQLLIENTRRAGVRYLEHTLVTGIEQADGHVTGVATNNGVVVADIVVSCAGFWGVEIGKMIGLKVPLLPLGHQYVKTTAVPGLVGREVNKKINAMNAELPILRHQDQDLYYREHGEQFGIGYYGHRPMPIEAATLGVTPKHVDDKNMPSRLDFTPEDFAPAWTATKELLPALRQTEIAEGFNGIFSFTPDGGSVVGQAPNLDGFYVAEAVWVTHSAGVARAVAEVLTEGRSRIDIAECELTRFEEVQLSPEYVSETSQQNFVEIYDILHPLAPKESPRNLRVSPFYARQQELGAFFLEVGGWERPHWYEANADLIKTLPEEWRPVDRDAWASKFYSPIAAAEAWKTRNAVAIYDMSTFHRFEIAGPGAEDLLQRLATKDVAKKPGVIIHALLLNTYGGVLSDVFISRLDHELFQIGANTATDLAYLAREARQQMKYTPGKWAQVRDVTGSTCCLGLWGPRARDVIETVSSDDFSNKGLPFMGVKRTSIAGIPVTMFRKSFVGEYGWEIQTTPDYGQRLWDHLWQAGKPHGLVAAGRAAFNGLRIEKGIRASGSDMTSEYNPWESGVTYAIELDKKADYVGKGALEQLSRKTSARRLRCLTIDDGRSMVLGKEPVFYSGSAIGYVTSAAFGYSVRKPVAYAWLPGKIREGESVELEYFGRRIKATVTADPLYDPQDHRLRSEGPSRAPELQKRLKSLFYNTSHAYPVNSHVYEYPYGHALNRDRAYQYQGEGSGNNYAYLVSDEKTKEAVIIDPANPSEVLPHLKAKTDAGFNLTKIINTHHHHDHAGGNKEIKSAYDIPIIGGRDCALVAETPSHQSKFKIGSIDVTALHTPCHTQDSICFFLEDGKDRAVFTGDTLFIGGCGRFFEGKPAEMHKALNEVLASLPDDTKVYPGHEYTKGNVKFAKKVLNNDAIKKLDEYSQANKETQGKFTIGDEKQHNVFMRVDDPELQKITGKKDPIDVMGALRSMKDNS
;
A
#
# COMPACT_ATOMS: atom_id res chain seq x y z
N MET A 1 -34.87 -2.60 -23.78
CA MET A 1 -34.62 -3.55 -22.68
C MET A 1 -35.94 -4.11 -22.21
N ASP A 2 -35.93 -5.35 -21.73
CA ASP A 2 -37.12 -6.03 -21.25
C ASP A 2 -37.43 -5.63 -19.80
N THR A 3 -38.43 -4.77 -19.61
CA THR A 3 -38.90 -4.32 -18.28
C THR A 3 -39.75 -5.37 -17.56
N SER A 4 -39.90 -6.58 -18.12
CA SER A 4 -40.69 -7.67 -17.52
C SER A 4 -39.92 -8.49 -16.47
N LYS A 5 -38.59 -8.35 -16.40
CA LYS A 5 -37.73 -9.09 -15.46
C LYS A 5 -38.20 -8.94 -14.01
N ARG A 6 -38.29 -10.07 -13.31
CA ARG A 6 -38.63 -10.16 -11.88
C ARG A 6 -37.39 -9.85 -11.05
N VAL A 7 -37.45 -8.79 -10.25
CA VAL A 7 -36.37 -8.40 -9.34
C VAL A 7 -36.77 -8.71 -7.91
N VAL A 8 -35.88 -9.39 -7.18
CA VAL A 8 -35.97 -9.50 -5.72
C VAL A 8 -34.85 -8.67 -5.08
N ILE A 9 -35.21 -7.78 -4.16
CA ILE A 9 -34.27 -7.02 -3.34
C ILE A 9 -34.31 -7.59 -1.92
N ILE A 10 -33.16 -8.00 -1.39
CA ILE A 10 -33.04 -8.55 -0.03
C ILE A 10 -32.64 -7.42 0.91
N GLY A 11 -33.53 -7.04 1.82
CA GLY A 11 -33.34 -5.97 2.80
C GLY A 11 -34.12 -4.69 2.46
N ALA A 12 -34.94 -4.22 3.41
CA ALA A 12 -35.69 -2.97 3.33
C ALA A 12 -35.02 -1.83 4.12
N GLY A 13 -33.69 -1.88 4.26
CA GLY A 13 -32.89 -0.74 4.73
C GLY A 13 -32.89 0.43 3.74
N ILE A 14 -32.14 1.49 4.05
CA ILE A 14 -32.09 2.70 3.22
C ILE A 14 -31.60 2.41 1.79
N VAL A 15 -30.71 1.45 1.60
CA VAL A 15 -30.18 1.06 0.27
C VAL A 15 -31.26 0.36 -0.56
N GLY A 16 -31.84 -0.73 -0.04
CA GLY A 16 -32.80 -1.53 -0.78
C GLY A 16 -34.07 -0.77 -1.14
N THR A 17 -34.56 0.10 -0.25
CA THR A 17 -35.73 0.96 -0.53
C THR A 17 -35.42 2.07 -1.54
N ASN A 18 -34.23 2.67 -1.49
CA ASN A 18 -33.80 3.58 -2.56
C ASN A 18 -33.65 2.84 -3.90
N LEU A 19 -33.11 1.63 -3.91
CA LEU A 19 -32.94 0.86 -5.14
C LEU A 19 -34.29 0.52 -5.78
N ALA A 20 -35.27 0.09 -4.98
CA ALA A 20 -36.63 -0.13 -5.48
C ALA A 20 -37.20 1.13 -6.14
N ASP A 21 -37.02 2.30 -5.51
CA ASP A 21 -37.47 3.59 -6.02
C ASP A 21 -36.74 4.02 -7.31
N GLU A 22 -35.42 3.85 -7.36
CA GLU A 22 -34.63 4.15 -8.57
C GLU A 22 -35.01 3.26 -9.75
N LEU A 23 -35.31 1.97 -9.51
CA LEU A 23 -35.81 1.05 -10.54
C LEU A 23 -37.21 1.43 -11.01
N VAL A 24 -38.12 1.77 -10.09
CA VAL A 24 -39.47 2.27 -10.40
C VAL A 24 -39.41 3.52 -11.28
N SER A 25 -38.54 4.48 -10.94
CA SER A 25 -38.37 5.71 -11.72
C SER A 25 -37.88 5.46 -13.16
N ARG A 26 -37.27 4.29 -13.40
CA ARG A 26 -36.80 3.82 -14.71
C ARG A 26 -37.78 2.84 -15.38
N GLY A 27 -39.01 2.76 -14.88
CA GLY A 27 -40.10 2.00 -15.49
C GLY A 27 -40.13 0.52 -15.15
N TRP A 28 -39.26 0.03 -14.27
CA TRP A 28 -39.31 -1.36 -13.80
C TRP A 28 -40.38 -1.50 -12.72
N LYS A 29 -41.29 -2.46 -12.90
CA LYS A 29 -42.48 -2.61 -12.05
C LYS A 29 -42.55 -3.94 -11.29
N ASN A 30 -41.82 -4.96 -11.75
CA ASN A 30 -41.90 -6.31 -11.22
C ASN A 30 -40.85 -6.53 -10.13
N ILE A 31 -41.04 -5.86 -8.99
CA ILE A 31 -40.07 -5.81 -7.89
C ILE A 31 -40.72 -6.36 -6.62
N THR A 32 -40.05 -7.30 -5.95
CA THR A 32 -40.37 -7.74 -4.59
C THR A 32 -39.22 -7.40 -3.66
N VAL A 33 -39.48 -6.65 -2.58
CA VAL A 33 -38.52 -6.44 -1.50
C VAL A 33 -38.84 -7.40 -0.36
N VAL A 34 -37.85 -8.14 0.13
CA VAL A 34 -37.99 -9.07 1.27
C VAL A 34 -37.21 -8.54 2.47
N GLU A 35 -37.82 -8.59 3.65
CA GLU A 35 -37.26 -8.10 4.91
C GLU A 35 -37.58 -9.07 6.05
N GLN A 36 -36.57 -9.39 6.86
CA GLN A 36 -36.72 -10.29 8.01
C GLN A 36 -37.39 -9.59 9.20
N GLY A 37 -37.21 -8.28 9.36
CA GLY A 37 -37.87 -7.46 10.37
C GLY A 37 -39.26 -6.94 9.96
N PRO A 38 -39.93 -6.18 10.84
CA PRO A 38 -41.14 -5.43 10.50
C PRO A 38 -40.79 -4.22 9.64
N LEU A 39 -41.62 -3.85 8.66
CA LEU A 39 -41.31 -2.73 7.76
C LEU A 39 -41.32 -1.37 8.45
N SER A 40 -42.08 -1.22 9.53
CA SER A 40 -42.12 0.03 10.31
C SER A 40 -40.76 0.36 10.96
N LEU A 41 -39.99 -0.67 11.32
CA LEU A 41 -38.65 -0.55 11.89
C LEU A 41 -37.86 -1.85 11.62
N PRO A 42 -37.22 -1.99 10.44
CA PRO A 42 -36.60 -3.25 10.02
C PRO A 42 -35.51 -3.81 10.97
N GLY A 43 -34.89 -2.95 11.79
CA GLY A 43 -33.96 -3.39 12.83
C GLY A 43 -32.49 -3.50 12.42
N GLY A 44 -32.16 -3.35 11.13
CA GLY A 44 -30.80 -3.16 10.63
C GLY A 44 -30.23 -1.76 10.93
N SER A 45 -28.98 -1.49 10.53
CA SER A 45 -28.23 -0.26 10.92
C SER A 45 -28.92 1.06 10.56
N THR A 46 -29.73 1.09 9.48
CA THR A 46 -30.57 2.25 9.14
C THR A 46 -31.47 2.70 10.30
N SER A 47 -31.92 1.77 11.13
CA SER A 47 -32.87 2.00 12.23
C SER A 47 -32.27 2.73 13.43
N HIS A 48 -30.93 2.73 13.57
CA HIS A 48 -30.23 3.42 14.66
C HIS A 48 -29.29 4.53 14.19
N ALA A 49 -29.11 4.71 12.87
CA ALA A 49 -28.16 5.68 12.34
C ALA A 49 -28.52 7.12 12.78
N PRO A 50 -27.56 7.91 13.31
CA PRO A 50 -27.80 9.28 13.75
C PRO A 50 -27.99 10.28 12.60
N GLY A 51 -27.63 9.86 11.38
CA GLY A 51 -27.98 10.55 10.14
C GLY A 51 -26.99 11.62 9.68
N LEU A 52 -25.79 11.71 10.24
CA LEU A 52 -24.81 12.71 9.79
C LEU A 52 -24.38 12.44 8.35
N VAL A 53 -24.49 13.45 7.49
CA VAL A 53 -24.08 13.41 6.09
C VAL A 53 -23.04 14.51 5.86
N PHE A 54 -21.77 14.10 5.78
CA PHE A 54 -20.67 14.93 5.30
C PHE A 54 -20.33 14.52 3.87
N GLN A 55 -20.50 15.44 2.92
CA GLN A 55 -20.33 15.12 1.49
C GLN A 55 -18.87 15.02 1.05
N THR A 56 -17.99 15.85 1.61
CA THR A 56 -16.59 15.93 1.17
C THR A 56 -15.85 14.62 1.45
N ASN A 57 -15.32 14.01 0.39
CA ASN A 57 -14.57 12.76 0.46
C ASN A 57 -13.36 12.81 -0.51
N PRO A 58 -12.23 12.15 -0.20
CA PRO A 58 -11.14 12.00 -1.18
C PRO A 58 -11.55 11.24 -2.45
N SER A 59 -12.58 10.39 -2.41
CA SER A 59 -13.16 9.76 -3.61
C SER A 59 -14.18 10.70 -4.26
N LYS A 60 -14.00 10.92 -5.57
CA LYS A 60 -14.96 11.63 -6.42
C LYS A 60 -16.32 10.90 -6.40
N THR A 61 -16.29 9.59 -6.60
CA THR A 61 -17.50 8.74 -6.64
C THR A 61 -18.30 8.88 -5.36
N MET A 62 -17.64 8.75 -4.21
CA MET A 62 -18.32 8.84 -2.91
C MET A 62 -18.88 10.25 -2.66
N THR A 63 -18.14 11.30 -3.04
CA THR A 63 -18.64 12.69 -2.94
C THR A 63 -19.88 12.92 -3.80
N LEU A 64 -19.90 12.42 -5.04
CA LEU A 64 -21.06 12.57 -5.93
C LEU A 64 -22.26 11.73 -5.47
N PHE A 65 -22.03 10.55 -4.86
CA PHE A 65 -23.08 9.78 -4.21
C PHE A 65 -23.65 10.48 -2.99
N ALA A 66 -22.81 11.14 -2.19
CA ALA A 66 -23.26 11.93 -1.05
C ALA A 66 -24.11 13.12 -1.49
N LYS A 67 -23.64 13.85 -2.51
CA LYS A 67 -24.39 14.97 -3.11
C LYS A 67 -25.77 14.54 -3.60
N TYR A 68 -25.84 13.45 -4.37
CA TYR A 68 -27.13 12.92 -4.84
C TYR A 68 -28.03 12.47 -3.68
N THR A 69 -27.45 11.94 -2.61
CA THR A 69 -28.21 11.55 -1.42
C THR A 69 -28.82 12.75 -0.71
N VAL A 70 -28.08 13.86 -0.56
CA VAL A 70 -28.63 15.12 -0.05
C VAL A 70 -29.78 15.60 -0.93
N GLU A 71 -29.55 15.70 -2.25
CA GLU A 71 -30.58 16.14 -3.22
C GLU A 71 -31.85 15.28 -3.12
N LYS A 72 -31.69 13.95 -3.10
CA LYS A 72 -32.82 13.02 -3.03
C LYS A 72 -33.59 13.14 -1.71
N LEU A 73 -32.90 13.16 -0.57
CA LEU A 73 -33.55 13.26 0.74
C LEU A 73 -34.26 14.60 0.95
N GLN A 74 -33.76 15.69 0.36
CA GLN A 74 -34.45 16.99 0.34
C GLN A 74 -35.72 16.97 -0.52
N SER A 75 -35.71 16.19 -1.61
CA SER A 75 -36.88 16.05 -2.49
C SER A 75 -37.98 15.13 -1.91
N LEU A 76 -37.61 14.22 -1.01
CA LEU A 76 -38.53 13.26 -0.42
C LEU A 76 -39.33 13.89 0.74
N GLN A 77 -40.54 14.37 0.44
CA GLN A 77 -41.36 15.16 1.35
C GLN A 77 -42.75 14.55 1.60
N LYS A 78 -43.23 14.70 2.84
CA LYS A 78 -44.63 14.44 3.23
C LYS A 78 -45.04 15.45 4.30
N ASP A 79 -46.27 15.95 4.24
CA ASP A 79 -46.83 16.92 5.19
C ASP A 79 -45.97 18.18 5.37
N GLY A 80 -45.39 18.68 4.27
CA GLY A 80 -44.54 19.86 4.29
C GLY A 80 -43.12 19.64 4.83
N GLN A 81 -42.75 18.42 5.26
CA GLN A 81 -41.43 18.10 5.82
C GLN A 81 -40.67 17.08 4.97
N ASN A 82 -39.47 17.43 4.54
CA ASN A 82 -38.57 16.54 3.81
C ASN A 82 -37.79 15.60 4.75
N CYS A 83 -36.88 14.81 4.19
CA CYS A 83 -36.07 13.83 4.93
C CYS A 83 -34.62 14.28 5.17
N PHE A 84 -34.33 15.58 5.07
CA PHE A 84 -32.98 16.11 5.27
C PHE A 84 -33.00 17.49 5.95
N ASN A 85 -32.41 17.59 7.14
CA ASN A 85 -32.20 18.86 7.81
C ASN A 85 -30.83 19.42 7.43
N GLN A 86 -30.80 20.39 6.51
CA GLN A 86 -29.58 21.00 5.97
C GLN A 86 -29.04 22.10 6.91
N LEU A 87 -28.40 21.67 7.98
CA LEU A 87 -27.83 22.54 9.03
C LEU A 87 -26.43 23.07 8.67
N GLY A 88 -25.83 22.53 7.62
CA GLY A 88 -24.39 22.59 7.38
C GLY A 88 -23.62 21.58 8.21
N GLY A 89 -22.37 21.36 7.82
CA GLY A 89 -21.40 20.54 8.52
C GLY A 89 -20.17 21.35 8.88
N LEU A 90 -19.60 21.08 10.05
CA LEU A 90 -18.39 21.69 10.56
C LEU A 90 -17.39 20.61 10.97
N GLU A 91 -16.25 20.55 10.29
CA GLU A 91 -15.07 19.80 10.76
C GLU A 91 -14.11 20.79 11.43
N VAL A 92 -13.68 20.51 12.67
CA VAL A 92 -12.74 21.39 13.40
C VAL A 92 -11.34 20.79 13.50
N ALA A 93 -10.33 21.66 13.48
CA ALA A 93 -8.95 21.29 13.78
C ALA A 93 -8.57 21.74 15.19
N THR A 94 -7.98 20.82 15.96
CA THR A 94 -7.34 21.11 17.25
C THR A 94 -5.82 20.92 17.20
N THR A 95 -5.31 20.38 16.10
CA THR A 95 -3.88 20.23 15.81
C THR A 95 -3.47 20.96 14.53
N PRO A 96 -2.23 21.46 14.41
CA PRO A 96 -1.73 22.07 13.18
C PRO A 96 -1.83 21.12 11.98
N GLU A 97 -1.56 19.84 12.17
CA GLU A 97 -1.63 18.80 11.14
C GLU A 97 -3.06 18.65 10.61
N ARG A 98 -4.07 18.67 11.48
CA ARG A 98 -5.47 18.64 11.07
C ARG A 98 -5.89 19.89 10.30
N MET A 99 -5.31 21.05 10.62
CA MET A 99 -5.56 22.26 9.86
C MET A 99 -5.04 22.13 8.42
N GLU A 100 -3.88 21.51 8.22
CA GLU A 100 -3.39 21.19 6.87
C GLU A 100 -4.29 20.16 6.16
N GLU A 101 -4.75 19.12 6.86
CA GLU A 101 -5.72 18.17 6.29
C GLU A 101 -7.04 18.84 5.87
N ILE A 102 -7.54 19.79 6.67
CA ILE A 102 -8.72 20.58 6.34
C ILE A 102 -8.52 21.39 5.05
N LYS A 103 -7.33 21.96 4.83
CA LYS A 103 -7.01 22.64 3.56
C LYS A 103 -6.98 21.67 2.38
N ARG A 104 -6.47 20.45 2.59
CA ARG A 104 -6.51 19.40 1.57
C ARG A 104 -7.94 18.96 1.24
N LYS A 105 -8.79 18.78 2.26
CA LYS A 105 -10.22 18.49 2.11
C LYS A 105 -11.00 19.61 1.42
N HIS A 106 -10.68 20.86 1.71
CA HIS A 106 -11.19 21.99 0.94
C HIS A 106 -10.86 21.82 -0.55
N GLY A 107 -9.62 21.44 -0.89
CA GLY A 107 -9.25 21.09 -2.26
C GLY A 107 -10.14 20.01 -2.88
N TYR A 108 -10.43 18.92 -2.16
CA TYR A 108 -11.36 17.89 -2.62
C TYR A 108 -12.76 18.44 -2.90
N ALA A 109 -13.31 19.26 -1.98
CA ALA A 109 -14.61 19.90 -2.16
C ALA A 109 -14.66 20.72 -3.46
N GLN A 110 -13.61 21.49 -3.75
CA GLN A 110 -13.48 22.25 -5.01
C GLN A 110 -13.42 21.33 -6.24
N SER A 111 -12.65 20.24 -6.19
CA SER A 111 -12.54 19.27 -7.29
C SER A 111 -13.88 18.63 -7.66
N TRP A 112 -14.71 18.37 -6.64
CA TRP A 112 -15.97 17.63 -6.78
C TRP A 112 -17.21 18.53 -6.83
N GLY A 113 -17.04 19.85 -6.79
CA GLY A 113 -18.14 20.81 -6.89
C GLY A 113 -19.03 20.85 -5.65
N ILE A 114 -18.43 20.79 -4.47
CA ILE A 114 -19.04 21.03 -3.16
C ILE A 114 -18.60 22.41 -2.66
N GLU A 115 -19.57 23.25 -2.29
CA GLU A 115 -19.27 24.52 -1.64
C GLU A 115 -18.73 24.25 -0.22
N ALA A 116 -17.51 24.69 0.05
CA ALA A 116 -16.87 24.55 1.35
C ALA A 116 -16.02 25.78 1.66
N HIS A 117 -16.00 26.17 2.93
CA HIS A 117 -15.33 27.37 3.41
C HIS A 117 -14.33 27.01 4.50
N LEU A 118 -13.06 27.37 4.29
CA LEU A 118 -12.08 27.43 5.39
C LEU A 118 -12.44 28.61 6.29
N ILE A 119 -12.66 28.35 7.57
CA ILE A 119 -13.10 29.36 8.52
C ILE A 119 -12.17 29.44 9.75
N SER A 120 -12.01 30.66 10.26
CA SER A 120 -11.23 30.97 11.45
C SER A 120 -11.90 30.47 12.74
N THR A 121 -11.16 30.40 13.84
CA THR A 121 -11.68 30.10 15.18
C THR A 121 -12.89 30.96 15.57
N ASP A 122 -12.86 32.27 15.26
CA ASP A 122 -13.98 33.17 15.57
C ASP A 122 -15.24 32.80 14.77
N GLN A 123 -15.08 32.46 13.50
CA GLN A 123 -16.19 32.02 12.65
C GLN A 123 -16.71 30.64 13.07
N CYS A 124 -15.84 29.73 13.53
CA CYS A 124 -16.25 28.47 14.14
C CYS A 124 -17.14 28.71 15.35
N LEU A 125 -16.75 29.61 16.26
CA LEU A 125 -17.53 29.94 17.47
C LEU A 125 -18.83 30.68 17.15
N GLN A 126 -18.86 31.54 16.14
CA GLN A 126 -20.11 32.17 15.67
C GLN A 126 -21.11 31.12 15.18
N LYS A 127 -20.63 30.09 14.47
CA LYS A 127 -21.47 28.99 13.96
C LYS A 127 -21.81 27.96 15.03
N TYR A 128 -20.90 27.74 15.98
CA TYR A 128 -21.01 26.72 17.00
C TYR A 128 -20.57 27.30 18.37
N PRO A 129 -21.44 28.07 19.05
CA PRO A 129 -21.07 28.81 20.26
C PRO A 129 -20.66 27.95 21.46
N LEU A 130 -20.93 26.64 21.41
CA LEU A 130 -20.60 25.71 22.50
C LEU A 130 -19.14 25.21 22.45
N LEU A 131 -18.39 25.50 21.39
CA LEU A 131 -16.99 25.08 21.27
C LEU A 131 -16.11 25.77 22.31
N ASN A 132 -15.14 25.03 22.83
CA ASN A 132 -14.06 25.57 23.64
C ASN A 132 -13.07 26.33 22.76
N ARG A 133 -13.07 27.67 22.84
CA ARG A 133 -12.20 28.55 22.06
C ARG A 133 -10.73 28.14 22.10
N ASP A 134 -10.22 27.76 23.26
CA ASP A 134 -8.79 27.56 23.50
C ASP A 134 -8.24 26.33 22.76
N MET A 135 -9.11 25.44 22.27
CA MET A 135 -8.72 24.24 21.53
C MET A 135 -8.77 24.42 20.01
N ILE A 136 -9.54 25.38 19.50
CA ILE A 136 -9.88 25.44 18.07
C ILE A 136 -8.89 26.31 17.30
N LEU A 137 -8.26 25.72 16.28
CA LEU A 137 -7.36 26.43 15.36
C LEU A 137 -8.09 26.96 14.11
N GLY A 138 -9.22 26.36 13.76
CA GLY A 138 -10.03 26.68 12.59
C GLY A 138 -10.94 25.51 12.19
N GLY A 139 -11.62 25.62 11.06
CA GLY A 139 -12.50 24.57 10.58
C GLY A 139 -12.83 24.61 9.09
N LEU A 140 -13.43 23.52 8.61
CA LEU A 140 -14.05 23.41 7.29
C LEU A 140 -15.57 23.43 7.47
N HIS A 141 -16.24 24.45 6.93
CA HIS A 141 -17.69 24.55 6.95
C HIS A 141 -18.29 24.27 5.57
N ILE A 142 -19.20 23.30 5.50
CA ILE A 142 -19.87 22.84 4.29
C ILE A 142 -21.37 23.13 4.46
N PRO A 143 -21.92 24.21 3.88
CA PRO A 143 -23.30 24.62 4.14
C PRO A 143 -24.35 23.59 3.72
N SER A 144 -24.05 22.76 2.72
CA SER A 144 -25.00 21.80 2.16
C SER A 144 -25.10 20.48 2.94
N ASP A 145 -24.19 20.23 3.89
CA ASP A 145 -24.21 19.06 4.78
C ASP A 145 -25.34 19.14 5.82
N GLY A 146 -25.59 18.05 6.54
CA GLY A 146 -26.66 18.02 7.53
C GLY A 146 -27.08 16.64 8.00
N LEU A 147 -28.34 16.54 8.44
CA LEU A 147 -28.90 15.33 9.04
C LEU A 147 -29.94 14.66 8.14
N ALA A 148 -29.65 13.44 7.72
CA ALA A 148 -30.60 12.53 7.08
C ALA A 148 -31.57 11.93 8.10
N LEU A 149 -32.87 11.98 7.78
CA LEU A 149 -33.92 11.27 8.52
C LEU A 149 -34.08 9.86 7.94
N ALA A 150 -33.05 9.02 8.05
CA ALA A 150 -32.96 7.75 7.33
C ALA A 150 -34.17 6.83 7.52
N ALA A 151 -34.62 6.60 8.75
CA ALA A 151 -35.80 5.78 9.02
C ALA A 151 -37.09 6.34 8.39
N ARG A 152 -37.29 7.67 8.45
CA ARG A 152 -38.42 8.35 7.78
C ARG A 152 -38.33 8.21 6.26
N ALA A 153 -37.14 8.39 5.70
CA ALA A 153 -36.90 8.24 4.26
C ALA A 153 -37.26 6.84 3.78
N THR A 154 -36.83 5.80 4.52
CA THR A 154 -37.22 4.41 4.26
C THR A 154 -38.74 4.24 4.23
N GLN A 155 -39.47 4.78 5.22
CA GLN A 155 -40.95 4.69 5.23
C GLN A 155 -41.60 5.37 4.02
N LEU A 156 -41.15 6.57 3.65
CA LEU A 156 -41.70 7.30 2.50
C LEU A 156 -41.37 6.60 1.18
N LEU A 157 -40.17 6.02 1.04
CA LEU A 157 -39.79 5.22 -0.13
C LEU A 157 -40.65 3.97 -0.25
N ILE A 158 -40.89 3.25 0.85
CA ILE A 158 -41.80 2.10 0.87
C ILE A 158 -43.21 2.52 0.44
N GLU A 159 -43.74 3.60 1.02
CA GLU A 159 -45.07 4.11 0.68
C GLU A 159 -45.19 4.47 -0.82
N ASN A 160 -44.22 5.23 -1.35
CA ASN A 160 -44.21 5.68 -2.74
C ASN A 160 -44.07 4.51 -3.73
N THR A 161 -43.13 3.61 -3.48
CA THR A 161 -42.88 2.46 -4.38
C THR A 161 -43.99 1.41 -4.30
N ARG A 162 -44.62 1.22 -3.13
CA ARG A 162 -45.79 0.35 -3.00
C ARG A 162 -46.96 0.86 -3.84
N ARG A 163 -47.20 2.18 -3.87
CA ARG A 163 -48.19 2.79 -4.78
C ARG A 163 -47.85 2.57 -6.25
N ALA A 164 -46.57 2.45 -6.59
CA ALA A 164 -46.10 2.15 -7.93
C ALA A 164 -46.09 0.65 -8.28
N GLY A 165 -46.50 -0.24 -7.35
CA GLY A 165 -46.66 -1.67 -7.58
C GLY A 165 -45.56 -2.57 -6.99
N VAL A 166 -44.59 -2.02 -6.26
CA VAL A 166 -43.57 -2.83 -5.57
C VAL A 166 -44.20 -3.63 -4.44
N ARG A 167 -43.94 -4.95 -4.43
CA ARG A 167 -44.39 -5.85 -3.36
C ARG A 167 -43.38 -5.85 -2.22
N TYR A 168 -43.85 -5.74 -0.98
CA TYR A 168 -43.00 -5.84 0.21
C TYR A 168 -43.44 -7.04 1.05
N LEU A 169 -42.48 -7.88 1.44
CA LEU A 169 -42.70 -9.04 2.29
C LEU A 169 -41.88 -8.86 3.58
N GLU A 170 -42.56 -8.51 4.66
CA GLU A 170 -41.96 -8.35 5.99
C GLU A 170 -41.99 -9.67 6.78
N HIS A 171 -41.24 -9.77 7.87
CA HIS A 171 -41.09 -11.03 8.62
C HIS A 171 -40.76 -12.25 7.74
N THR A 172 -40.05 -12.00 6.63
CA THR A 172 -39.74 -12.96 5.59
C THR A 172 -38.24 -13.17 5.56
N LEU A 173 -37.79 -14.20 6.28
CA LEU A 173 -36.38 -14.56 6.38
C LEU A 173 -35.97 -15.30 5.11
N VAL A 174 -34.96 -14.77 4.43
CA VAL A 174 -34.27 -15.47 3.35
C VAL A 174 -33.42 -16.60 3.93
N THR A 175 -33.58 -17.81 3.40
CA THR A 175 -32.88 -19.02 3.85
C THR A 175 -32.03 -19.66 2.77
N GLY A 176 -32.16 -19.22 1.52
CA GLY A 176 -31.36 -19.70 0.40
C GLY A 176 -31.61 -18.92 -0.88
N ILE A 177 -30.75 -19.13 -1.87
CA ILE A 177 -30.87 -18.57 -3.22
C ILE A 177 -31.04 -19.73 -4.20
N GLU A 178 -32.12 -19.70 -4.97
CA GLU A 178 -32.39 -20.71 -6.01
C GLU A 178 -31.63 -20.34 -7.28
N GLN A 179 -31.04 -21.35 -7.92
CA GLN A 179 -30.22 -21.16 -9.11
C GLN A 179 -30.32 -22.35 -10.06
N ALA A 180 -30.25 -22.08 -11.37
CA ALA A 180 -30.19 -23.09 -12.42
C ALA A 180 -29.29 -22.60 -13.56
N ASP A 181 -28.49 -23.50 -14.13
CA ASP A 181 -27.61 -23.22 -15.28
C ASP A 181 -26.73 -21.96 -15.12
N GLY A 182 -26.21 -21.77 -13.90
CA GLY A 182 -25.35 -20.63 -13.55
C GLY A 182 -26.08 -19.28 -13.45
N HIS A 183 -27.41 -19.28 -13.39
CA HIS A 183 -28.24 -18.08 -13.25
C HIS A 183 -29.14 -18.19 -12.02
N VAL A 184 -29.42 -17.06 -11.37
CA VAL A 184 -30.39 -17.00 -10.28
C VAL A 184 -31.81 -17.25 -10.80
N THR A 185 -32.62 -17.98 -10.05
CA THR A 185 -34.03 -18.28 -10.41
C THR A 185 -35.02 -17.90 -9.32
N GLY A 186 -34.56 -17.62 -8.11
CA GLY A 186 -35.42 -17.20 -7.01
C GLY A 186 -34.72 -17.07 -5.67
N VAL A 187 -35.50 -16.74 -4.66
CA VAL A 187 -35.08 -16.59 -3.26
C VAL A 187 -35.95 -17.51 -2.40
N ALA A 188 -35.31 -18.48 -1.73
CA ALA A 188 -35.98 -19.36 -0.79
C ALA A 188 -36.17 -18.62 0.54
N THR A 189 -37.37 -18.72 1.12
CA THR A 189 -37.73 -18.07 2.37
C THR A 189 -38.44 -19.04 3.31
N ASN A 190 -38.65 -18.63 4.56
CA ASN A 190 -39.52 -19.33 5.51
C ASN A 190 -40.99 -19.47 5.05
N ASN A 191 -41.40 -18.76 4.00
CA ASN A 191 -42.76 -18.77 3.45
C ASN A 191 -42.83 -19.33 2.01
N GLY A 192 -41.79 -20.04 1.56
CA GLY A 192 -41.67 -20.59 0.21
C GLY A 192 -40.73 -19.78 -0.69
N VAL A 193 -40.74 -20.08 -1.99
CA VAL A 193 -39.81 -19.49 -2.96
C VAL A 193 -40.44 -18.26 -3.65
N VAL A 194 -39.68 -17.17 -3.68
CA VAL A 194 -40.00 -15.98 -4.49
C VAL A 194 -39.19 -16.04 -5.79
N VAL A 195 -39.86 -16.26 -6.92
CA VAL A 195 -39.20 -16.40 -8.23
C VAL A 195 -38.58 -15.07 -8.68
N ALA A 196 -37.36 -15.12 -9.20
CA ALA A 196 -36.58 -13.95 -9.59
C ALA A 196 -35.72 -14.22 -10.83
N ASP A 197 -35.57 -13.23 -11.70
CA ASP A 197 -34.57 -13.22 -12.78
C ASP A 197 -33.32 -12.42 -12.36
N ILE A 198 -33.48 -11.51 -11.39
CA ILE A 198 -32.42 -10.72 -10.78
C ILE A 198 -32.63 -10.69 -9.28
N VAL A 199 -31.57 -10.92 -8.51
CA VAL A 199 -31.54 -10.76 -7.06
C VAL A 199 -30.49 -9.72 -6.70
N VAL A 200 -30.84 -8.75 -5.85
CA VAL A 200 -29.89 -7.77 -5.31
C VAL A 200 -29.87 -7.88 -3.79
N SER A 201 -28.73 -8.27 -3.24
CA SER A 201 -28.49 -8.25 -1.80
C SER A 201 -28.22 -6.83 -1.34
N CYS A 202 -29.14 -6.28 -0.56
CA CYS A 202 -29.02 -5.01 0.15
C CYS A 202 -29.09 -5.25 1.67
N ALA A 203 -28.55 -6.38 2.12
CA ALA A 203 -28.73 -6.92 3.46
C ALA A 203 -27.83 -6.27 4.53
N GLY A 204 -27.12 -5.18 4.21
CA GLY A 204 -26.24 -4.50 5.15
C GLY A 204 -25.14 -5.42 5.68
N PHE A 205 -24.98 -5.48 7.01
CA PHE A 205 -23.96 -6.33 7.63
C PHE A 205 -24.26 -7.84 7.55
N TRP A 206 -25.47 -8.25 7.18
CA TRP A 206 -25.77 -9.66 6.88
C TRP A 206 -25.32 -10.09 5.49
N GLY A 207 -24.72 -9.20 4.70
CA GLY A 207 -24.22 -9.53 3.36
C GLY A 207 -23.27 -10.72 3.33
N VAL A 208 -22.48 -10.91 4.39
CA VAL A 208 -21.65 -12.11 4.57
C VAL A 208 -22.47 -13.40 4.62
N GLU A 209 -23.64 -13.40 5.26
CA GLU A 209 -24.50 -14.58 5.36
C GLU A 209 -25.26 -14.83 4.06
N ILE A 210 -25.72 -13.77 3.38
CA ILE A 210 -26.36 -13.90 2.07
C ILE A 210 -25.35 -14.40 1.02
N GLY A 211 -24.12 -13.88 1.03
CA GLY A 211 -23.05 -14.34 0.14
C GLY A 211 -22.72 -15.82 0.31
N LYS A 212 -22.66 -16.31 1.55
CA LYS A 212 -22.45 -17.75 1.85
C LYS A 212 -23.48 -18.66 1.17
N MET A 213 -24.73 -18.23 1.01
CA MET A 213 -25.78 -19.02 0.35
C MET A 213 -25.47 -19.39 -1.10
N ILE A 214 -24.60 -18.62 -1.77
CA ILE A 214 -24.17 -18.85 -3.15
C ILE A 214 -22.66 -19.12 -3.26
N GLY A 215 -21.97 -19.33 -2.14
CA GLY A 215 -20.51 -19.49 -2.12
C GLY A 215 -19.74 -18.22 -2.54
N LEU A 216 -20.33 -17.04 -2.39
CA LEU A 216 -19.68 -15.75 -2.64
C LEU A 216 -19.02 -15.23 -1.35
N LYS A 217 -17.73 -14.89 -1.44
CA LYS A 217 -17.02 -14.18 -0.36
C LYS A 217 -17.29 -12.68 -0.49
N VAL A 218 -18.12 -12.14 0.39
CA VAL A 218 -18.38 -10.69 0.49
C VAL A 218 -17.36 -10.08 1.46
N PRO A 219 -16.44 -9.21 1.02
CA PRO A 219 -15.34 -8.70 1.84
C PRO A 219 -15.79 -7.54 2.74
N LEU A 220 -16.66 -7.85 3.70
CA LEU A 220 -17.06 -6.91 4.76
C LEU A 220 -17.01 -7.58 6.14
N LEU A 221 -16.81 -6.78 7.17
CA LEU A 221 -16.81 -7.18 8.57
C LEU A 221 -17.89 -6.39 9.34
N PRO A 222 -18.84 -7.07 10.00
CA PRO A 222 -19.71 -6.42 10.98
C PRO A 222 -18.90 -5.92 12.18
N LEU A 223 -18.97 -4.63 12.48
CA LEU A 223 -18.31 -3.99 13.62
C LEU A 223 -19.31 -3.17 14.44
N GLY A 224 -19.18 -3.22 15.76
CA GLY A 224 -19.90 -2.38 16.72
C GLY A 224 -19.25 -1.00 16.84
N HIS A 225 -20.08 0.04 16.97
CA HIS A 225 -19.68 1.44 17.11
C HIS A 225 -20.52 2.17 18.14
N GLN A 226 -19.88 2.92 19.01
CA GLN A 226 -20.56 3.55 20.13
C GLN A 226 -21.33 4.81 19.71
N TYR A 227 -22.58 4.90 20.16
CA TYR A 227 -23.37 6.12 20.10
C TYR A 227 -24.10 6.36 21.42
N VAL A 228 -23.99 7.58 21.93
CA VAL A 228 -24.53 8.00 23.22
C VAL A 228 -25.43 9.23 23.05
N LYS A 229 -26.47 9.31 23.88
CA LYS A 229 -27.24 10.54 24.11
C LYS A 229 -27.04 11.05 25.54
N THR A 230 -26.85 12.36 25.68
CA THR A 230 -26.73 13.00 27.00
C THR A 230 -28.09 13.18 27.67
N THR A 231 -28.13 13.53 28.95
CA THR A 231 -29.27 14.23 29.56
C THR A 231 -29.46 15.62 28.91
N ALA A 232 -30.57 16.31 29.24
CA ALA A 232 -30.84 17.64 28.68
C ALA A 232 -29.73 18.64 29.04
N VAL A 233 -29.25 19.35 28.02
CA VAL A 233 -28.19 20.36 28.12
C VAL A 233 -28.85 21.69 28.51
N PRO A 234 -28.49 22.31 29.66
CA PRO A 234 -29.22 23.47 30.19
C PRO A 234 -29.43 24.61 29.19
N GLY A 235 -28.45 24.88 28.33
CA GLY A 235 -28.53 25.94 27.30
C GLY A 235 -29.42 25.61 26.09
N LEU A 236 -29.91 24.37 25.95
CA LEU A 236 -30.70 23.91 24.81
C LEU A 236 -32.17 23.60 25.17
N VAL A 237 -32.54 23.68 26.44
CA VAL A 237 -33.90 23.40 26.94
C VAL A 237 -34.88 24.45 26.44
N GLY A 238 -36.09 24.01 26.05
CA GLY A 238 -37.22 24.90 25.73
C GLY A 238 -37.13 25.68 24.41
N ARG A 239 -36.15 25.40 23.53
CA ARG A 239 -36.09 26.02 22.20
C ARG A 239 -37.29 25.59 21.35
N GLU A 240 -37.81 26.49 20.50
CA GLU A 240 -38.94 26.16 19.61
C GLU A 240 -38.62 24.98 18.68
N VAL A 241 -37.35 24.84 18.26
CA VAL A 241 -36.90 23.71 17.44
C VAL A 241 -37.11 22.35 18.12
N ASN A 242 -37.10 22.30 19.46
CA ASN A 242 -37.24 21.04 20.22
C ASN A 242 -38.61 20.38 20.03
N LYS A 243 -39.63 21.14 19.60
CA LYS A 243 -40.98 20.62 19.30
C LYS A 243 -41.06 19.87 17.97
N LYS A 244 -40.03 19.94 17.13
CA LYS A 244 -39.98 19.26 15.83
C LYS A 244 -39.62 17.77 16.00
N ILE A 245 -39.85 16.99 14.96
CA ILE A 245 -39.48 15.57 14.93
C ILE A 245 -37.96 15.38 15.00
N ASN A 246 -37.52 14.18 15.43
CA ASN A 246 -36.10 13.85 15.53
C ASN A 246 -35.34 14.15 14.22
N ALA A 247 -34.15 14.74 14.36
CA ALA A 247 -33.30 15.28 13.28
C ALA A 247 -33.77 16.60 12.66
N MET A 248 -35.07 16.92 12.71
CA MET A 248 -35.54 18.29 12.47
C MET A 248 -35.49 19.16 13.74
N ASN A 249 -35.23 18.54 14.89
CA ASN A 249 -35.10 19.18 16.20
C ASN A 249 -33.65 19.62 16.51
N ALA A 250 -32.98 20.21 15.53
CA ALA A 250 -31.60 20.67 15.63
C ALA A 250 -31.43 21.99 14.86
N GLU A 251 -30.52 22.85 15.33
CA GLU A 251 -30.18 24.16 14.77
C GLU A 251 -28.68 24.30 14.49
N LEU A 252 -27.82 23.62 15.25
CA LEU A 252 -26.37 23.69 15.07
C LEU A 252 -25.92 22.79 13.89
N PRO A 253 -24.89 23.20 13.12
CA PRO A 253 -24.26 22.34 12.14
C PRO A 253 -23.83 21.01 12.74
N ILE A 254 -23.87 19.93 11.96
CA ILE A 254 -23.27 18.66 12.41
C ILE A 254 -21.77 18.85 12.63
N LEU A 255 -21.21 18.26 13.68
CA LEU A 255 -19.84 18.56 14.11
C LEU A 255 -18.96 17.30 14.04
N ARG A 256 -17.75 17.45 13.49
CA ARG A 256 -16.69 16.44 13.50
C ARG A 256 -15.48 16.96 14.27
N HIS A 257 -15.02 16.17 15.23
CA HIS A 257 -13.77 16.35 15.94
C HIS A 257 -12.88 15.13 15.67
N GLN A 258 -12.25 15.14 14.50
CA GLN A 258 -11.50 13.99 14.01
C GLN A 258 -10.22 13.71 14.79
N ASP A 259 -9.63 14.72 15.43
CA ASP A 259 -8.43 14.56 16.27
C ASP A 259 -8.66 13.70 17.53
N GLN A 260 -9.91 13.38 17.84
CA GLN A 260 -10.32 12.51 18.94
C GLN A 260 -11.39 11.50 18.49
N ASP A 261 -11.49 11.19 17.20
CA ASP A 261 -12.41 10.17 16.66
C ASP A 261 -13.90 10.39 16.98
N LEU A 262 -14.32 11.66 17.11
CA LEU A 262 -15.64 12.03 17.60
C LEU A 262 -16.48 12.77 16.55
N TYR A 263 -17.79 12.59 16.64
CA TYR A 263 -18.77 13.42 15.94
C TYR A 263 -20.02 13.66 16.78
N TYR A 264 -20.74 14.74 16.47
CA TYR A 264 -21.84 15.24 17.30
C TYR A 264 -23.02 15.72 16.47
N ARG A 265 -24.20 15.63 17.08
CA ARG A 265 -25.41 16.31 16.62
C ARG A 265 -26.34 16.64 17.80
N GLU A 266 -27.24 17.58 17.61
CA GLU A 266 -28.30 17.85 18.57
C GLU A 266 -29.45 16.83 18.43
N HIS A 267 -30.05 16.45 19.55
CA HIS A 267 -31.34 15.77 19.65
C HIS A 267 -32.27 16.63 20.51
N GLY A 268 -32.78 17.72 19.96
CA GLY A 268 -33.57 18.70 20.70
C GLY A 268 -32.74 19.37 21.79
N GLU A 269 -33.02 19.02 23.03
CA GLU A 269 -32.29 19.50 24.22
C GLU A 269 -31.08 18.63 24.60
N GLN A 270 -30.88 17.48 23.96
CA GLN A 270 -29.76 16.56 24.24
C GLN A 270 -28.68 16.64 23.15
N PHE A 271 -27.48 16.13 23.45
CA PHE A 271 -26.46 15.83 22.44
C PHE A 271 -26.39 14.35 22.14
N GLY A 272 -26.23 14.04 20.86
CA GLY A 272 -25.82 12.72 20.37
C GLY A 272 -24.33 12.73 20.04
N ILE A 273 -23.61 11.72 20.51
CA ILE A 273 -22.15 11.61 20.43
C ILE A 273 -21.80 10.25 19.85
N GLY A 274 -21.10 10.22 18.72
CA GLY A 274 -20.54 8.98 18.18
C GLY A 274 -19.03 8.97 18.30
N TYR A 275 -18.46 7.81 18.66
CA TYR A 275 -17.04 7.67 18.97
C TYR A 275 -16.42 6.45 18.28
N TYR A 276 -15.34 6.65 17.52
CA TYR A 276 -14.57 5.57 16.88
C TYR A 276 -13.27 5.20 17.63
N GLY A 277 -12.80 6.01 18.58
CA GLY A 277 -11.51 5.81 19.27
C GLY A 277 -11.51 4.71 20.34
N HIS A 278 -12.40 3.74 20.23
CA HIS A 278 -12.45 2.56 21.10
C HIS A 278 -11.84 1.35 20.36
N ARG A 279 -11.60 0.25 21.09
CA ARG A 279 -11.14 -1.00 20.44
C ARG A 279 -12.14 -1.45 19.36
N PRO A 280 -11.70 -2.02 18.23
CA PRO A 280 -12.62 -2.64 17.29
C PRO A 280 -13.47 -3.72 17.96
N MET A 281 -14.74 -3.81 17.56
CA MET A 281 -15.72 -4.75 18.15
C MET A 281 -16.32 -5.64 17.06
N PRO A 282 -15.60 -6.67 16.57
CA PRO A 282 -16.11 -7.55 15.52
C PRO A 282 -17.26 -8.42 15.98
N ILE A 283 -18.23 -8.62 15.08
CA ILE A 283 -19.41 -9.46 15.30
C ILE A 283 -19.52 -10.48 14.19
N GLU A 284 -19.75 -11.74 14.56
CA GLU A 284 -20.20 -12.75 13.62
C GLU A 284 -21.72 -12.61 13.42
N ALA A 285 -22.13 -12.16 12.23
CA ALA A 285 -23.53 -11.82 11.95
C ALA A 285 -24.51 -12.98 12.24
N ALA A 286 -24.10 -14.23 12.01
CA ALA A 286 -24.90 -15.42 12.29
C ALA A 286 -25.25 -15.58 13.79
N THR A 287 -24.42 -15.09 14.70
CA THR A 287 -24.61 -15.25 16.16
C THR A 287 -25.73 -14.37 16.72
N LEU A 288 -26.19 -13.36 15.96
CA LEU A 288 -27.33 -12.51 16.33
C LEU A 288 -28.68 -13.24 16.26
N GLY A 289 -28.71 -14.42 15.62
CA GLY A 289 -29.92 -15.22 15.46
C GLY A 289 -30.96 -14.59 14.52
N VAL A 290 -32.20 -15.06 14.64
CA VAL A 290 -33.32 -14.56 13.83
C VAL A 290 -33.84 -13.25 14.44
N THR A 291 -34.15 -12.28 13.59
CA THR A 291 -34.74 -11.01 14.01
C THR A 291 -36.00 -11.25 14.87
N PRO A 292 -36.10 -10.65 16.07
CA PRO A 292 -37.28 -10.79 16.92
C PRO A 292 -38.56 -10.32 16.23
N LYS A 293 -39.71 -10.93 16.58
CA LYS A 293 -41.02 -10.48 16.06
C LYS A 293 -41.35 -9.05 16.48
N HIS A 294 -40.94 -8.66 17.68
CA HIS A 294 -41.11 -7.31 18.19
C HIS A 294 -39.77 -6.59 18.16
N VAL A 295 -39.67 -5.56 17.31
CA VAL A 295 -38.50 -4.69 17.17
C VAL A 295 -38.92 -3.29 17.60
N ASP A 296 -38.13 -2.69 18.48
CA ASP A 296 -38.31 -1.31 18.95
C ASP A 296 -36.97 -0.56 18.92
N ASP A 297 -36.95 0.67 19.46
CA ASP A 297 -35.77 1.52 19.43
C ASP A 297 -34.62 1.00 20.31
N LYS A 298 -34.88 0.13 21.29
CA LYS A 298 -33.87 -0.46 22.18
C LYS A 298 -33.54 -1.89 21.83
N ASN A 299 -34.53 -2.65 21.36
CA ASN A 299 -34.43 -4.06 21.04
C ASN A 299 -34.49 -4.26 19.52
N MET A 300 -33.31 -4.27 18.89
CA MET A 300 -33.14 -4.57 17.47
C MET A 300 -31.81 -5.28 17.22
N PRO A 301 -31.69 -6.12 16.18
CA PRO A 301 -30.46 -6.89 15.95
C PRO A 301 -29.19 -6.05 15.80
N SER A 302 -29.34 -4.81 15.33
CA SER A 302 -28.22 -3.89 15.09
C SER A 302 -27.76 -3.10 16.31
N ARG A 303 -28.36 -3.30 17.49
CA ARG A 303 -27.93 -2.65 18.75
C ARG A 303 -27.49 -3.70 19.76
N LEU A 304 -26.26 -3.57 20.22
CA LEU A 304 -25.70 -4.34 21.33
C LEU A 304 -25.64 -3.47 22.59
N ASP A 305 -25.46 -4.14 23.73
CA ASP A 305 -25.28 -3.49 25.02
C ASP A 305 -24.11 -2.50 24.98
N PHE A 306 -24.32 -1.35 25.61
CA PHE A 306 -23.31 -0.31 25.74
C PHE A 306 -22.19 -0.74 26.69
N THR A 307 -20.95 -0.38 26.35
CA THR A 307 -19.76 -0.59 27.19
C THR A 307 -19.22 0.76 27.69
N PRO A 308 -19.61 1.23 28.88
CA PRO A 308 -19.25 2.57 29.39
C PRO A 308 -17.74 2.81 29.49
N GLU A 309 -16.97 1.77 29.79
CA GLU A 309 -15.51 1.79 29.90
C GLU A 309 -14.84 2.16 28.57
N ASP A 310 -15.35 1.67 27.45
CA ASP A 310 -14.86 1.99 26.11
C ASP A 310 -15.17 3.46 25.75
N PHE A 311 -16.24 4.04 26.32
CA PHE A 311 -16.69 5.41 26.03
C PHE A 311 -16.14 6.48 26.99
N ALA A 312 -15.54 6.09 28.12
CA ALA A 312 -15.04 7.04 29.12
C ALA A 312 -14.03 8.07 28.57
N PRO A 313 -13.08 7.71 27.67
CA PRO A 313 -12.18 8.67 27.03
C PRO A 313 -12.95 9.69 26.17
N ALA A 314 -13.90 9.21 25.35
CA ALA A 314 -14.76 10.04 24.53
C ALA A 314 -15.55 11.07 25.35
N TRP A 315 -16.09 10.65 26.49
CA TRP A 315 -16.82 11.54 27.38
C TRP A 315 -15.93 12.64 27.96
N THR A 316 -14.67 12.32 28.23
CA THR A 316 -13.68 13.29 28.71
C THR A 316 -13.35 14.31 27.62
N ALA A 317 -12.94 13.85 26.44
CA ALA A 317 -12.64 14.71 25.29
C ALA A 317 -13.84 15.57 24.87
N THR A 318 -15.06 15.02 24.92
CA THR A 318 -16.31 15.75 24.65
C THR A 318 -16.49 16.93 25.59
N LYS A 319 -16.27 16.77 26.91
CA LYS A 319 -16.40 17.84 27.91
C LYS A 319 -15.30 18.89 27.81
N GLU A 320 -14.17 18.56 27.22
CA GLU A 320 -13.10 19.50 26.91
C GLU A 320 -13.46 20.34 25.69
N LEU A 321 -13.91 19.71 24.61
CA LEU A 321 -14.32 20.36 23.37
C LEU A 321 -15.60 21.21 23.54
N LEU A 322 -16.59 20.68 24.27
CA LEU A 322 -17.91 21.29 24.49
C LEU A 322 -18.17 21.48 25.98
N PRO A 323 -17.66 22.57 26.61
CA PRO A 323 -17.74 22.76 28.06
C PRO A 323 -19.17 22.76 28.64
N ALA A 324 -20.18 23.09 27.83
CA ALA A 324 -21.59 23.02 28.21
C ALA A 324 -22.04 21.61 28.63
N LEU A 325 -21.39 20.55 28.12
CA LEU A 325 -21.70 19.16 28.46
C LEU A 325 -21.09 18.71 29.80
N ARG A 326 -20.29 19.55 30.47
CA ARG A 326 -19.78 19.24 31.84
C ARG A 326 -20.90 19.16 32.88
N GLN A 327 -22.05 19.75 32.59
CA GLN A 327 -23.24 19.76 33.46
C GLN A 327 -24.25 18.67 33.09
N THR A 328 -23.94 17.81 32.12
CA THR A 328 -24.81 16.72 31.70
C THR A 328 -24.24 15.37 32.07
N GLU A 329 -25.05 14.33 31.91
CA GLU A 329 -24.70 12.94 32.14
C GLU A 329 -25.01 12.12 30.87
N ILE A 330 -24.54 10.89 30.82
CA ILE A 330 -24.94 9.92 29.79
C ILE A 330 -26.33 9.39 30.15
N ALA A 331 -27.33 9.64 29.30
CA ALA A 331 -28.70 9.16 29.52
C ALA A 331 -28.93 7.77 28.90
N GLU A 332 -28.38 7.55 27.71
CA GLU A 332 -28.52 6.30 26.95
C GLU A 332 -27.27 6.09 26.09
N GLY A 333 -26.83 4.84 25.96
CA GLY A 333 -25.78 4.44 25.02
C GLY A 333 -26.09 3.08 24.42
N PHE A 334 -25.47 2.78 23.27
CA PHE A 334 -25.49 1.45 22.67
C PHE A 334 -24.25 1.25 21.79
N ASN A 335 -23.92 -0.02 21.50
CA ASN A 335 -22.90 -0.41 20.55
C ASN A 335 -23.61 -0.82 19.23
N GLY A 336 -23.65 0.08 18.25
CA GLY A 336 -24.39 -0.08 17.00
C GLY A 336 -23.60 -0.83 15.92
N ILE A 337 -24.17 -1.90 15.37
CA ILE A 337 -23.54 -2.73 14.36
C ILE A 337 -23.71 -2.13 12.96
N PHE A 338 -22.62 -2.03 12.21
CA PHE A 338 -22.63 -1.78 10.77
C PHE A 338 -21.42 -2.45 10.10
N SER A 339 -21.11 -2.13 8.84
CA SER A 339 -20.08 -2.81 8.04
C SER A 339 -18.85 -1.95 7.79
N PHE A 340 -17.67 -2.55 7.93
CA PHE A 340 -16.41 -2.07 7.35
C PHE A 340 -15.91 -3.03 6.27
N THR A 341 -15.02 -2.54 5.41
CA THR A 341 -14.39 -3.31 4.33
C THR A 341 -12.88 -3.08 4.36
N PRO A 342 -12.07 -3.93 3.70
CA PRO A 342 -10.60 -3.81 3.71
C PRO A 342 -10.03 -2.49 3.22
N ASP A 343 -10.76 -1.75 2.38
CA ASP A 343 -10.36 -0.45 1.82
C ASP A 343 -11.30 0.71 2.20
N GLY A 344 -12.35 0.44 2.98
CA GLY A 344 -13.35 1.43 3.41
C GLY A 344 -14.40 1.79 2.35
N GLY A 345 -14.28 1.25 1.12
CA GLY A 345 -15.24 1.45 0.04
C GLY A 345 -16.46 0.53 0.15
N SER A 346 -17.58 0.94 -0.45
CA SER A 346 -18.79 0.10 -0.57
C SER A 346 -18.50 -1.18 -1.38
N VAL A 347 -19.34 -2.21 -1.24
CA VAL A 347 -19.24 -3.44 -2.04
C VAL A 347 -20.48 -3.55 -2.94
N VAL A 348 -20.28 -3.30 -4.23
CA VAL A 348 -21.35 -3.14 -5.22
C VAL A 348 -20.98 -3.90 -6.49
N GLY A 349 -21.91 -4.64 -7.08
CA GLY A 349 -21.70 -5.26 -8.39
C GLY A 349 -22.28 -6.66 -8.50
N GLN A 350 -22.09 -7.28 -9.66
CA GLN A 350 -22.58 -8.63 -9.94
C GLN A 350 -21.63 -9.68 -9.36
N ALA A 351 -22.19 -10.74 -8.77
CA ALA A 351 -21.40 -11.89 -8.34
C ALA A 351 -20.69 -12.56 -9.54
N PRO A 352 -19.37 -12.84 -9.45
CA PRO A 352 -18.63 -13.44 -10.57
C PRO A 352 -19.02 -14.90 -10.84
N ASN A 353 -19.64 -15.58 -9.87
CA ASN A 353 -19.99 -17.00 -9.90
C ASN A 353 -21.48 -17.30 -10.16
N LEU A 354 -22.36 -16.30 -10.16
CA LEU A 354 -23.80 -16.50 -10.38
C LEU A 354 -24.41 -15.33 -11.16
N ASP A 355 -24.90 -15.61 -12.37
CA ASP A 355 -25.49 -14.58 -13.20
C ASP A 355 -26.84 -14.10 -12.64
N GLY A 356 -27.11 -12.79 -12.73
CA GLY A 356 -28.33 -12.18 -12.19
C GLY A 356 -28.32 -11.90 -10.69
N PHE A 357 -27.29 -12.34 -9.94
CA PHE A 357 -27.12 -12.01 -8.53
C PHE A 357 -26.16 -10.83 -8.34
N TYR A 358 -26.59 -9.81 -7.59
CA TYR A 358 -25.86 -8.59 -7.32
C TYR A 358 -25.78 -8.29 -5.83
N VAL A 359 -24.79 -7.50 -5.42
CA VAL A 359 -24.67 -6.94 -4.07
C VAL A 359 -24.66 -5.41 -4.12
N ALA A 360 -25.18 -4.79 -3.07
CA ALA A 360 -25.08 -3.37 -2.78
C ALA A 360 -25.01 -3.19 -1.25
N GLU A 361 -23.81 -3.43 -0.71
CA GLU A 361 -23.56 -3.67 0.72
C GLU A 361 -22.42 -2.77 1.24
N ALA A 362 -22.26 -2.74 2.57
CA ALA A 362 -21.33 -1.84 3.26
C ALA A 362 -21.49 -0.36 2.86
N VAL A 363 -22.73 0.10 2.72
CA VAL A 363 -23.07 1.46 2.27
C VAL A 363 -23.52 2.31 3.45
N TRP A 364 -22.79 3.39 3.72
CA TRP A 364 -23.21 4.43 4.67
C TRP A 364 -24.52 5.11 4.23
N VAL A 365 -25.32 5.59 5.17
CA VAL A 365 -26.51 6.43 4.87
C VAL A 365 -26.12 7.60 3.94
N THR A 366 -24.97 8.22 4.18
CA THR A 366 -24.39 9.29 3.35
C THR A 366 -24.40 8.97 1.86
N HIS A 367 -24.17 7.72 1.45
CA HIS A 367 -23.99 7.35 0.05
C HIS A 367 -25.17 6.54 -0.52
N SER A 368 -26.21 6.28 0.27
CA SER A 368 -27.19 5.23 -0.02
C SER A 368 -27.99 5.45 -1.30
N ALA A 369 -28.43 6.68 -1.55
CA ALA A 369 -29.19 6.98 -2.77
C ALA A 369 -28.29 6.97 -4.01
N GLY A 370 -27.05 7.45 -3.87
CA GLY A 370 -26.05 7.41 -4.95
C GLY A 370 -25.74 6.00 -5.40
N VAL A 371 -25.45 5.10 -4.44
CA VAL A 371 -25.22 3.68 -4.73
C VAL A 371 -26.46 3.02 -5.34
N ALA A 372 -27.64 3.24 -4.77
CA ALA A 372 -28.89 2.70 -5.30
C ALA A 372 -29.14 3.13 -6.75
N ARG A 373 -28.88 4.41 -7.07
CA ARG A 373 -28.97 4.94 -8.42
C ARG A 373 -27.97 4.26 -9.35
N ALA A 374 -26.71 4.13 -8.92
CA ALA A 374 -25.67 3.49 -9.73
C ALA A 374 -26.03 2.04 -10.07
N VAL A 375 -26.52 1.27 -9.09
CA VAL A 375 -27.00 -0.11 -9.31
C VAL A 375 -28.19 -0.14 -10.24
N ALA A 376 -29.18 0.75 -10.06
CA ALA A 376 -30.32 0.83 -10.98
C ALA A 376 -29.88 1.15 -12.41
N GLU A 377 -28.95 2.08 -12.61
CA GLU A 377 -28.36 2.38 -13.92
C GLU A 377 -27.64 1.16 -14.50
N VAL A 378 -26.84 0.43 -13.72
CA VAL A 378 -26.21 -0.81 -14.20
C VAL A 378 -27.24 -1.84 -14.66
N LEU A 379 -28.30 -2.08 -13.87
CA LEU A 379 -29.33 -3.07 -14.19
C LEU A 379 -30.18 -2.69 -15.40
N THR A 380 -30.44 -1.39 -15.60
CA THR A 380 -31.41 -0.89 -16.59
C THR A 380 -30.79 -0.22 -17.82
N GLU A 381 -29.54 0.21 -17.73
CA GLU A 381 -28.80 0.90 -18.79
C GLU A 381 -27.52 0.14 -19.17
N GLY A 382 -27.05 -0.81 -18.35
CA GLY A 382 -25.84 -1.61 -18.57
C GLY A 382 -24.56 -0.96 -18.05
N ARG A 383 -24.64 0.23 -17.43
CA ARG A 383 -23.53 0.94 -16.78
C ARG A 383 -24.06 1.98 -15.80
N SER A 384 -23.22 2.43 -14.86
CA SER A 384 -23.49 3.68 -14.13
C SER A 384 -22.95 4.90 -14.88
N ARG A 385 -23.49 6.08 -14.55
CA ARG A 385 -23.02 7.39 -15.02
C ARG A 385 -21.89 7.96 -14.17
N ILE A 386 -21.76 7.52 -12.92
CA ILE A 386 -20.64 7.80 -12.04
C ILE A 386 -19.78 6.53 -12.03
N ASP A 387 -18.46 6.67 -12.08
CA ASP A 387 -17.60 5.50 -12.03
C ASP A 387 -17.76 4.73 -10.70
N ILE A 388 -17.82 3.41 -10.77
CA ILE A 388 -17.99 2.54 -9.59
C ILE A 388 -16.81 1.59 -9.37
N ALA A 389 -15.66 1.81 -10.02
CA ALA A 389 -14.53 0.89 -9.89
C ALA A 389 -14.04 0.74 -8.44
N GLU A 390 -14.02 1.83 -7.67
CA GLU A 390 -13.69 1.81 -6.23
C GLU A 390 -14.78 1.13 -5.36
N CYS A 391 -15.95 0.81 -5.93
CA CYS A 391 -17.05 0.11 -5.28
C CYS A 391 -17.23 -1.32 -5.81
N GLU A 392 -16.62 -1.70 -6.92
CA GLU A 392 -16.81 -3.00 -7.57
C GLU A 392 -16.49 -4.15 -6.62
N LEU A 393 -17.42 -5.11 -6.48
CA LEU A 393 -17.25 -6.33 -5.68
C LEU A 393 -15.99 -7.11 -6.11
N THR A 394 -15.67 -7.06 -7.39
CA THR A 394 -14.60 -7.85 -8.03
C THR A 394 -13.24 -7.15 -7.99
N ARG A 395 -13.12 -5.99 -7.31
CA ARG A 395 -11.84 -5.26 -7.22
C ARG A 395 -10.80 -5.92 -6.31
N PHE A 396 -11.25 -6.82 -5.43
CA PHE A 396 -10.40 -7.48 -4.44
C PHE A 396 -9.71 -8.72 -5.03
N GLU A 397 -8.43 -8.88 -4.71
CA GLU A 397 -7.66 -10.08 -5.02
C GLU A 397 -8.07 -11.27 -4.14
N GLU A 398 -7.78 -12.50 -4.58
CA GLU A 398 -8.16 -13.71 -3.83
C GLU A 398 -7.68 -13.71 -2.37
N VAL A 399 -6.45 -13.27 -2.12
CA VAL A 399 -5.88 -13.17 -0.76
C VAL A 399 -6.65 -12.16 0.11
N GLN A 400 -7.21 -11.12 -0.50
CA GLN A 400 -7.97 -10.06 0.17
C GLN A 400 -9.41 -10.47 0.52
N LEU A 401 -9.86 -11.61 -0.03
CA LEU A 401 -11.17 -12.19 0.27
C LEU A 401 -11.12 -13.21 1.42
N SER A 402 -9.94 -13.51 1.97
CA SER A 402 -9.82 -14.40 3.13
C SER A 402 -10.47 -13.77 4.37
N PRO A 403 -11.17 -14.55 5.21
CA PRO A 403 -11.77 -14.03 6.45
C PRO A 403 -10.75 -13.32 7.36
N GLU A 404 -9.52 -13.81 7.40
CA GLU A 404 -8.43 -13.25 8.20
C GLU A 404 -8.03 -11.86 7.69
N TYR A 405 -7.80 -11.71 6.38
CA TYR A 405 -7.49 -10.42 5.78
C TYR A 405 -8.63 -9.42 5.96
N VAL A 406 -9.87 -9.86 5.67
CA VAL A 406 -11.06 -9.00 5.83
C VAL A 406 -11.20 -8.54 7.27
N SER A 407 -11.01 -9.45 8.23
CA SER A 407 -11.08 -9.15 9.66
C SER A 407 -10.02 -8.13 10.08
N GLU A 408 -8.75 -8.39 9.77
CA GLU A 408 -7.63 -7.55 10.18
C GLU A 408 -7.72 -6.14 9.56
N THR A 409 -7.87 -6.07 8.24
CA THR A 409 -7.83 -4.80 7.51
C THR A 409 -9.09 -3.96 7.71
N SER A 410 -10.27 -4.57 7.91
CA SER A 410 -11.48 -3.81 8.25
C SER A 410 -11.43 -3.24 9.66
N GLN A 411 -10.83 -3.97 10.61
CA GLN A 411 -10.58 -3.45 11.97
C GLN A 411 -9.54 -2.32 11.95
N GLN A 412 -8.47 -2.45 11.17
CA GLN A 412 -7.53 -1.36 10.97
C GLN A 412 -8.22 -0.13 10.37
N ASN A 413 -9.07 -0.29 9.35
CA ASN A 413 -9.82 0.83 8.78
C ASN A 413 -10.80 1.47 9.77
N PHE A 414 -11.32 0.71 10.75
CA PHE A 414 -12.09 1.27 11.86
C PHE A 414 -11.22 2.17 12.73
N VAL A 415 -10.02 1.71 13.10
CA VAL A 415 -9.05 2.47 13.89
C VAL A 415 -8.61 3.75 13.15
N GLU A 416 -8.34 3.66 11.86
CA GLU A 416 -7.78 4.76 11.06
C GLU A 416 -8.86 5.65 10.43
N ILE A 417 -10.15 5.46 10.73
CA ILE A 417 -11.27 6.07 9.99
C ILE A 417 -11.16 7.60 9.90
N TYR A 418 -10.67 8.27 10.95
CA TYR A 418 -10.52 9.71 11.05
C TYR A 418 -9.06 10.20 11.06
N ASP A 419 -8.10 9.31 10.84
CA ASP A 419 -6.67 9.64 10.79
C ASP A 419 -6.29 10.49 9.56
N ILE A 420 -5.12 11.14 9.66
CA ILE A 420 -4.51 11.89 8.56
C ILE A 420 -3.58 10.96 7.79
N LEU A 421 -4.12 10.29 6.77
CA LEU A 421 -3.36 9.34 5.96
C LEU A 421 -2.79 9.96 4.67
N HIS A 422 -1.54 9.60 4.37
CA HIS A 422 -0.91 9.90 3.09
C HIS A 422 -1.49 8.99 1.99
N PRO A 423 -1.67 9.45 0.74
CA PRO A 423 -2.24 8.61 -0.33
C PRO A 423 -1.45 7.33 -0.65
N LEU A 424 -0.17 7.27 -0.23
CA LEU A 424 0.72 6.12 -0.36
C LEU A 424 1.03 5.42 0.97
N ALA A 425 0.35 5.77 2.06
CA ALA A 425 0.56 5.10 3.34
C ALA A 425 0.22 3.60 3.19
N PRO A 426 1.18 2.68 3.37
CA PRO A 426 0.88 1.27 3.34
C PRO A 426 0.21 0.85 4.63
N LYS A 427 -0.53 -0.25 4.59
CA LYS A 427 -0.84 -1.00 5.82
C LYS A 427 0.45 -1.58 6.38
N GLU A 428 0.61 -1.55 7.70
CA GLU A 428 1.75 -2.18 8.37
C GLU A 428 1.60 -3.70 8.45
N SER A 429 0.36 -4.17 8.53
CA SER A 429 -0.02 -5.59 8.50
C SER A 429 -1.43 -5.75 7.88
N PRO A 430 -1.71 -6.86 7.18
CA PRO A 430 -0.78 -7.91 6.78
C PRO A 430 0.10 -7.47 5.60
N ARG A 431 1.34 -7.97 5.54
CA ARG A 431 2.33 -7.72 4.49
C ARG A 431 2.98 -9.01 4.03
N ASN A 432 3.68 -8.96 2.89
CA ASN A 432 4.40 -10.09 2.31
C ASN A 432 3.51 -11.29 1.93
N LEU A 433 2.23 -11.04 1.62
CA LEU A 433 1.28 -12.09 1.23
C LEU A 433 1.61 -12.68 -0.15
N ARG A 434 2.01 -11.81 -1.10
CA ARG A 434 2.44 -12.19 -2.45
C ARG A 434 3.78 -11.51 -2.72
N VAL A 435 4.79 -12.31 -3.02
CA VAL A 435 6.13 -11.82 -3.35
C VAL A 435 6.59 -12.42 -4.67
N SER A 436 7.34 -11.66 -5.46
CA SER A 436 7.88 -12.18 -6.72
C SER A 436 9.08 -13.11 -6.45
N PRO A 437 9.50 -13.94 -7.42
CA PRO A 437 10.70 -14.77 -7.28
C PRO A 437 12.00 -13.97 -7.10
N PHE A 438 11.94 -12.65 -7.31
CA PHE A 438 13.08 -11.76 -7.19
C PHE A 438 13.18 -11.16 -5.78
N TYR A 439 12.20 -11.39 -4.92
CA TYR A 439 12.08 -10.75 -3.61
C TYR A 439 13.35 -10.82 -2.75
N ALA A 440 14.01 -11.99 -2.68
CA ALA A 440 15.27 -12.12 -1.96
C ALA A 440 16.38 -11.19 -2.53
N ARG A 441 16.53 -11.11 -3.86
CA ARG A 441 17.48 -10.20 -4.51
C ARG A 441 17.09 -8.74 -4.34
N GLN A 442 15.80 -8.45 -4.30
CA GLN A 442 15.31 -7.11 -4.04
C GLN A 442 15.61 -6.67 -2.61
N GLN A 443 15.46 -7.57 -1.63
CA GLN A 443 15.87 -7.33 -0.24
C GLN A 443 17.39 -7.11 -0.12
N GLU A 444 18.21 -7.92 -0.79
CA GLU A 444 19.67 -7.74 -0.84
C GLU A 444 20.07 -6.35 -1.39
N LEU A 445 19.27 -5.80 -2.31
CA LEU A 445 19.47 -4.46 -2.88
C LEU A 445 18.83 -3.33 -2.04
N GLY A 446 18.28 -3.65 -0.86
CA GLY A 446 17.62 -2.70 0.03
C GLY A 446 16.35 -2.11 -0.59
N ALA A 447 15.49 -2.95 -1.18
CA ALA A 447 14.23 -2.49 -1.74
C ALA A 447 13.31 -1.90 -0.65
N PHE A 448 12.83 -0.68 -0.88
CA PHE A 448 11.73 -0.12 -0.10
C PHE A 448 10.40 -0.57 -0.70
N PHE A 449 9.65 -1.40 0.02
CA PHE A 449 8.41 -2.00 -0.50
C PHE A 449 7.15 -1.26 -0.05
N LEU A 450 6.28 -0.96 -1.02
CA LEU A 450 4.85 -0.71 -0.79
C LEU A 450 4.03 -1.86 -1.39
N GLU A 451 2.77 -1.96 -0.98
CA GLU A 451 1.89 -3.07 -1.39
C GLU A 451 0.83 -2.62 -2.42
N VAL A 452 0.35 -3.57 -3.25
CA VAL A 452 -1.01 -3.53 -3.85
C VAL A 452 -1.52 -4.95 -4.06
N GLY A 453 -2.78 -5.23 -3.75
CA GLY A 453 -3.40 -6.51 -4.08
C GLY A 453 -2.67 -7.73 -3.47
N GLY A 454 -2.07 -7.54 -2.30
CA GLY A 454 -1.20 -8.47 -1.59
C GLY A 454 0.26 -8.49 -2.05
N TRP A 455 0.61 -7.84 -3.17
CA TRP A 455 1.96 -7.86 -3.74
C TRP A 455 2.90 -6.83 -3.14
N GLU A 456 4.08 -7.29 -2.73
CA GLU A 456 5.21 -6.43 -2.40
C GLU A 456 5.85 -5.83 -3.66
N ARG A 457 5.95 -4.50 -3.73
CA ARG A 457 6.48 -3.76 -4.88
C ARG A 457 7.61 -2.81 -4.47
N PRO A 458 8.84 -3.00 -4.99
CA PRO A 458 9.92 -2.05 -4.80
C PRO A 458 9.57 -0.66 -5.36
N HIS A 459 9.64 0.35 -4.52
CA HIS A 459 9.46 1.75 -4.89
C HIS A 459 10.79 2.41 -5.28
N TRP A 460 11.89 2.00 -4.63
CA TRP A 460 13.29 2.27 -4.99
C TRP A 460 14.19 1.21 -4.31
N TYR A 461 15.49 1.23 -4.63
CA TYR A 461 16.50 0.34 -4.04
C TYR A 461 17.63 1.14 -3.38
N GLU A 462 17.90 0.91 -2.09
CA GLU A 462 18.95 1.61 -1.34
C GLU A 462 20.36 1.40 -1.92
N ALA A 463 20.60 0.27 -2.60
CA ALA A 463 21.85 0.02 -3.32
C ALA A 463 22.19 1.10 -4.38
N ASN A 464 21.21 1.90 -4.80
CA ASN A 464 21.40 3.00 -5.75
C ASN A 464 21.74 4.36 -5.08
N ALA A 465 21.82 4.44 -3.75
CA ALA A 465 21.99 5.69 -3.01
C ALA A 465 23.27 6.46 -3.41
N ASP A 466 24.39 5.75 -3.57
CA ASP A 466 25.67 6.39 -3.94
C ASP A 466 25.68 6.99 -5.34
N LEU A 467 24.82 6.50 -6.24
CA LEU A 467 24.72 7.05 -7.60
C LEU A 467 24.26 8.51 -7.59
N ILE A 468 23.50 8.93 -6.57
CA ILE A 468 23.03 10.31 -6.40
C ILE A 468 24.21 11.29 -6.38
N LYS A 469 25.32 10.92 -5.71
CA LYS A 469 26.53 11.76 -5.58
C LYS A 469 27.18 12.05 -6.93
N THR A 470 26.96 11.18 -7.91
CA THR A 470 27.54 11.25 -9.25
C THR A 470 26.56 11.68 -10.33
N LEU A 471 25.32 12.04 -9.97
CA LEU A 471 24.33 12.47 -10.95
C LEU A 471 24.77 13.77 -11.64
N PRO A 472 24.64 13.85 -12.98
CA PRO A 472 24.78 15.11 -13.69
C PRO A 472 23.86 16.18 -13.10
N GLU A 473 24.27 17.45 -13.20
CA GLU A 473 23.55 18.57 -12.59
C GLU A 473 22.07 18.54 -12.98
N GLU A 474 21.75 18.27 -14.24
CA GLU A 474 20.40 18.21 -14.80
C GLU A 474 19.52 17.06 -14.27
N TRP A 475 20.11 16.04 -13.64
CA TRP A 475 19.42 14.90 -13.01
C TRP A 475 19.39 14.95 -11.48
N ARG A 476 20.03 15.94 -10.86
CA ARG A 476 20.01 16.06 -9.40
C ARG A 476 18.58 16.15 -8.86
N PRO A 477 18.28 15.46 -7.75
CA PRO A 477 16.99 15.54 -7.10
C PRO A 477 16.62 16.98 -6.73
N VAL A 478 15.31 17.27 -6.74
CA VAL A 478 14.75 18.54 -6.27
C VAL A 478 14.07 18.30 -4.93
N ASP A 479 14.34 19.20 -3.98
CA ASP A 479 13.73 19.14 -2.64
C ASP A 479 12.21 19.15 -2.70
N ARG A 480 11.59 18.40 -1.80
CA ARG A 480 10.14 18.31 -1.64
C ARG A 480 9.73 18.79 -0.26
N ASP A 481 8.50 19.27 -0.15
CA ASP A 481 7.90 19.51 1.16
C ASP A 481 7.68 18.19 1.93
N ALA A 482 7.39 18.33 3.23
CA ALA A 482 7.27 17.21 4.15
C ALA A 482 6.15 16.21 3.78
N TRP A 483 5.12 16.63 3.04
CA TRP A 483 4.03 15.74 2.64
C TRP A 483 4.42 14.96 1.38
N ALA A 484 4.86 15.67 0.34
CA ALA A 484 5.29 15.07 -0.93
C ALA A 484 6.60 14.26 -0.83
N SER A 485 7.34 14.38 0.28
CA SER A 485 8.51 13.56 0.60
C SER A 485 8.16 12.23 1.30
N LYS A 486 6.94 12.04 1.81
CA LYS A 486 6.54 10.76 2.41
C LYS A 486 6.50 9.68 1.34
N PHE A 487 7.08 8.51 1.64
CA PHE A 487 7.16 7.37 0.72
C PHE A 487 7.82 7.71 -0.63
N TYR A 488 8.76 8.66 -0.61
CA TYR A 488 9.60 9.05 -1.74
C TYR A 488 11.07 9.01 -1.32
N SER A 489 11.94 8.71 -2.29
CA SER A 489 13.40 8.82 -2.12
C SER A 489 14.03 9.54 -3.31
N PRO A 490 15.03 10.41 -3.08
CA PRO A 490 15.87 11.00 -4.13
C PRO A 490 16.52 9.97 -5.06
N ILE A 491 16.67 8.72 -4.59
CA ILE A 491 17.20 7.58 -5.35
C ILE A 491 16.43 7.36 -6.66
N ALA A 492 15.12 7.65 -6.69
CA ALA A 492 14.31 7.50 -7.89
C ALA A 492 14.84 8.31 -9.08
N ALA A 493 15.53 9.45 -8.83
CA ALA A 493 16.18 10.22 -9.89
C ALA A 493 17.38 9.47 -10.49
N ALA A 494 18.16 8.74 -9.69
CA ALA A 494 19.27 7.93 -10.17
C ALA A 494 18.80 6.71 -10.97
N GLU A 495 17.74 6.05 -10.50
CA GLU A 495 17.10 4.95 -11.23
C GLU A 495 16.52 5.41 -12.59
N ALA A 496 15.87 6.58 -12.60
CA ALA A 496 15.39 7.20 -13.84
C ALA A 496 16.53 7.55 -14.80
N TRP A 497 17.59 8.16 -14.28
CA TRP A 497 18.79 8.50 -15.05
C TRP A 497 19.43 7.26 -15.68
N LYS A 498 19.59 6.18 -14.90
CA LYS A 498 20.14 4.90 -15.38
C LYS A 498 19.25 4.24 -16.41
N THR A 499 17.93 4.30 -16.25
CA THR A 499 16.98 3.80 -17.26
C THR A 499 17.16 4.53 -18.60
N ARG A 500 17.35 5.86 -18.57
CA ARG A 500 17.50 6.71 -19.76
C ARG A 500 18.87 6.63 -20.43
N ASN A 501 19.93 6.35 -19.66
CA ASN A 501 21.32 6.50 -20.13
C ASN A 501 22.15 5.20 -20.07
N ALA A 502 21.62 4.13 -19.49
CA ALA A 502 22.28 2.84 -19.36
C ALA A 502 21.27 1.71 -19.59
N VAL A 503 20.93 0.95 -18.55
CA VAL A 503 19.93 -0.10 -18.54
C VAL A 503 19.43 -0.29 -17.11
N ALA A 504 18.16 -0.61 -16.94
CA ALA A 504 17.55 -0.92 -15.67
C ALA A 504 16.68 -2.18 -15.78
N ILE A 505 16.55 -2.89 -14.66
CA ILE A 505 15.63 -4.02 -14.51
C ILE A 505 14.50 -3.64 -13.54
N TYR A 506 13.26 -3.82 -13.99
CA TYR A 506 12.04 -3.56 -13.23
C TYR A 506 11.31 -4.86 -12.96
N ASP A 507 10.77 -5.02 -11.75
CA ASP A 507 9.84 -6.11 -11.47
C ASP A 507 8.43 -5.75 -11.98
N MET A 508 7.98 -6.53 -12.96
CA MET A 508 6.68 -6.38 -13.60
C MET A 508 5.72 -7.51 -13.20
N SER A 509 6.10 -8.35 -12.23
CA SER A 509 5.33 -9.54 -11.82
C SER A 509 3.95 -9.18 -11.27
N THR A 510 3.75 -7.96 -10.76
CA THR A 510 2.47 -7.55 -10.15
C THR A 510 1.42 -7.09 -11.15
N PHE A 511 1.76 -6.88 -12.43
CA PHE A 511 0.75 -6.55 -13.44
C PHE A 511 -0.12 -7.76 -13.73
N HIS A 512 -1.43 -7.60 -13.82
CA HIS A 512 -2.32 -8.72 -14.13
C HIS A 512 -2.00 -9.33 -15.49
N ARG A 513 -1.95 -10.65 -15.51
CA ARG A 513 -1.73 -11.47 -16.70
C ARG A 513 -2.81 -12.53 -16.78
N PHE A 514 -3.64 -12.44 -17.81
CA PHE A 514 -4.70 -13.41 -18.05
C PHE A 514 -4.43 -14.21 -19.31
N GLU A 515 -4.62 -15.51 -19.24
CA GLU A 515 -4.57 -16.40 -20.41
C GLU A 515 -5.99 -16.61 -20.94
N ILE A 516 -6.18 -16.46 -22.25
CA ILE A 516 -7.42 -16.79 -22.94
C ILE A 516 -7.13 -17.88 -23.97
N ALA A 517 -7.72 -19.05 -23.77
CA ALA A 517 -7.46 -20.24 -24.57
C ALA A 517 -8.74 -20.87 -25.12
N GLY A 518 -8.66 -21.47 -26.31
CA GLY A 518 -9.72 -22.24 -26.95
C GLY A 518 -10.12 -21.73 -28.34
N PRO A 519 -10.93 -22.50 -29.09
CA PRO A 519 -11.28 -22.19 -30.47
C PRO A 519 -12.10 -20.90 -30.61
N GLY A 520 -12.76 -20.43 -29.54
CA GLY A 520 -13.47 -19.16 -29.52
C GLY A 520 -12.70 -17.98 -28.91
N ALA A 521 -11.42 -18.14 -28.58
CA ALA A 521 -10.64 -17.07 -27.95
C ALA A 521 -10.50 -15.83 -28.84
N GLU A 522 -10.26 -16.02 -30.14
CA GLU A 522 -10.23 -14.93 -31.12
C GLU A 522 -11.61 -14.27 -31.25
N ASP A 523 -12.70 -15.03 -31.34
CA ASP A 523 -14.06 -14.49 -31.43
C ASP A 523 -14.41 -13.61 -30.23
N LEU A 524 -14.08 -14.09 -29.02
CA LEU A 524 -14.30 -13.36 -27.78
C LEU A 524 -13.57 -12.01 -27.80
N LEU A 525 -12.26 -12.04 -28.07
CA LEU A 525 -11.43 -10.85 -28.09
C LEU A 525 -11.77 -9.91 -29.26
N GLN A 526 -12.20 -10.44 -30.41
CA GLN A 526 -12.67 -9.62 -31.52
C GLN A 526 -13.90 -8.81 -31.15
N ARG A 527 -14.82 -9.38 -30.37
CA ARG A 527 -16.02 -8.69 -29.91
C ARG A 527 -15.75 -7.67 -28.80
N LEU A 528 -14.83 -7.97 -27.89
CA LEU A 528 -14.60 -7.15 -26.70
C LEU A 528 -13.56 -6.02 -26.92
N ALA A 529 -12.53 -6.27 -27.73
CA ALA A 529 -11.44 -5.34 -27.92
C ALA A 529 -11.69 -4.38 -29.10
N THR A 530 -11.27 -3.12 -28.93
CA THR A 530 -11.41 -2.04 -29.92
C THR A 530 -10.50 -2.15 -31.14
N LYS A 531 -9.64 -3.16 -31.23
CA LYS A 531 -8.73 -3.40 -32.36
C LYS A 531 -8.85 -4.80 -32.92
N ASP A 532 -8.45 -4.97 -34.18
CA ASP A 532 -8.43 -6.27 -34.85
C ASP A 532 -7.37 -7.20 -34.25
N VAL A 533 -7.82 -8.28 -33.61
CA VAL A 533 -6.98 -9.32 -33.03
C VAL A 533 -6.74 -10.51 -33.96
N ALA A 534 -7.36 -10.55 -35.15
CA ALA A 534 -7.18 -11.59 -36.17
C ALA A 534 -5.84 -11.43 -36.93
N LYS A 535 -4.74 -11.29 -36.19
CA LYS A 535 -3.37 -11.22 -36.70
C LYS A 535 -2.66 -12.56 -36.54
N LYS A 536 -1.56 -12.80 -37.24
CA LYS A 536 -0.76 -14.02 -37.02
C LYS A 536 -0.18 -14.05 -35.58
N PRO A 537 0.05 -15.23 -34.99
CA PRO A 537 0.77 -15.33 -33.72
C PRO A 537 2.12 -14.60 -33.76
N GLY A 538 2.54 -14.06 -32.61
CA GLY A 538 3.77 -13.29 -32.47
C GLY A 538 3.59 -11.77 -32.40
N VAL A 539 2.35 -11.27 -32.27
CA VAL A 539 2.05 -9.83 -32.16
C VAL A 539 1.41 -9.46 -30.82
N ILE A 540 1.68 -8.23 -30.40
CA ILE A 540 1.05 -7.56 -29.26
C ILE A 540 0.17 -6.43 -29.80
N ILE A 541 -1.04 -6.32 -29.27
CA ILE A 541 -2.03 -5.34 -29.70
C ILE A 541 -2.47 -4.54 -28.46
N HIS A 542 -2.19 -3.25 -28.46
CA HIS A 542 -2.75 -2.34 -27.46
C HIS A 542 -4.17 -1.94 -27.89
N ALA A 543 -5.16 -2.37 -27.11
CA ALA A 543 -6.58 -2.12 -27.33
C ALA A 543 -7.26 -1.64 -26.02
N LEU A 544 -8.52 -1.23 -26.11
CA LEU A 544 -9.36 -0.89 -24.98
C LEU A 544 -10.48 -1.92 -24.84
N LEU A 545 -10.97 -2.06 -23.61
CA LEU A 545 -12.27 -2.65 -23.30
C LEU A 545 -13.22 -1.50 -22.99
N LEU A 546 -14.37 -1.45 -23.65
CA LEU A 546 -15.36 -0.37 -23.50
C LEU A 546 -16.69 -0.91 -22.98
N ASN A 547 -17.48 -0.02 -22.40
CA ASN A 547 -18.92 -0.27 -22.26
C ASN A 547 -19.64 0.07 -23.58
N THR A 548 -20.93 -0.28 -23.67
CA THR A 548 -21.75 -0.06 -24.87
C THR A 548 -21.93 1.42 -25.24
N TYR A 549 -21.61 2.36 -24.35
CA TYR A 549 -21.66 3.81 -24.58
C TYR A 549 -20.30 4.40 -24.92
N GLY A 550 -19.27 3.57 -25.13
CA GLY A 550 -17.93 4.00 -25.50
C GLY A 550 -17.08 4.52 -24.34
N GLY A 551 -17.53 4.38 -23.09
CA GLY A 551 -16.72 4.67 -21.90
C GLY A 551 -15.66 3.60 -21.68
N VAL A 552 -14.46 4.00 -21.25
CA VAL A 552 -13.31 3.11 -21.10
C VAL A 552 -13.41 2.29 -19.82
N LEU A 553 -13.56 0.96 -19.94
CA LEU A 553 -13.51 0.05 -18.78
C LEU A 553 -12.07 -0.27 -18.40
N SER A 554 -11.22 -0.52 -19.40
CA SER A 554 -9.80 -0.85 -19.18
C SER A 554 -9.00 -0.66 -20.47
N ASP A 555 -7.69 -0.44 -20.34
CA ASP A 555 -6.72 -0.57 -21.43
C ASP A 555 -5.91 -1.86 -21.29
N VAL A 556 -5.71 -2.57 -22.40
CA VAL A 556 -5.13 -3.91 -22.36
C VAL A 556 -4.09 -4.14 -23.46
N PHE A 557 -3.11 -4.97 -23.16
CA PHE A 557 -2.15 -5.50 -24.13
C PHE A 557 -2.48 -6.96 -24.46
N ILE A 558 -3.00 -7.19 -25.66
CA ILE A 558 -3.40 -8.51 -26.15
C ILE A 558 -2.24 -9.12 -26.95
N SER A 559 -1.61 -10.15 -26.41
CA SER A 559 -0.50 -10.86 -27.04
C SER A 559 -0.99 -12.18 -27.63
N ARG A 560 -0.94 -12.34 -28.95
CA ARG A 560 -1.31 -13.61 -29.59
C ARG A 560 -0.12 -14.56 -29.58
N LEU A 561 -0.16 -15.56 -28.70
CA LEU A 561 0.93 -16.51 -28.50
C LEU A 561 0.86 -17.70 -29.45
N ASP A 562 -0.36 -18.13 -29.80
CA ASP A 562 -0.63 -19.22 -30.74
C ASP A 562 -1.97 -18.96 -31.47
N HIS A 563 -2.42 -19.89 -32.30
CA HIS A 563 -3.68 -19.81 -33.03
C HIS A 563 -4.90 -19.67 -32.09
N GLU A 564 -4.92 -20.42 -30.99
CA GLU A 564 -6.00 -20.47 -30.01
C GLU A 564 -5.56 -20.01 -28.60
N LEU A 565 -4.44 -19.28 -28.51
CA LEU A 565 -3.86 -18.87 -27.23
C LEU A 565 -3.44 -17.40 -27.23
N PHE A 566 -4.03 -16.65 -26.31
CA PHE A 566 -3.75 -15.24 -26.10
C PHE A 566 -3.36 -15.00 -24.63
N GLN A 567 -2.47 -14.03 -24.41
CA GLN A 567 -2.18 -13.51 -23.08
C GLN A 567 -2.52 -12.02 -23.03
N ILE A 568 -3.26 -11.61 -22.01
CA ILE A 568 -3.73 -10.25 -21.79
C ILE A 568 -2.97 -9.66 -20.60
N GLY A 569 -2.23 -8.57 -20.84
CA GLY A 569 -1.81 -7.66 -19.77
C GLY A 569 -2.97 -6.74 -19.42
N ALA A 570 -3.46 -6.80 -18.18
CA ALA A 570 -4.66 -6.12 -17.70
C ALA A 570 -4.39 -5.30 -16.42
N ASN A 571 -5.43 -4.65 -15.88
CA ASN A 571 -5.28 -3.68 -14.79
C ASN A 571 -5.82 -4.15 -13.44
N THR A 572 -6.94 -4.90 -13.40
CA THR A 572 -7.61 -5.26 -12.14
C THR A 572 -8.23 -6.66 -12.17
N ALA A 573 -8.56 -7.22 -11.01
CA ALA A 573 -9.40 -8.41 -10.90
C ALA A 573 -10.82 -8.21 -11.48
N THR A 574 -11.31 -6.98 -11.61
CA THR A 574 -12.56 -6.68 -12.32
C THR A 574 -12.47 -6.99 -13.82
N ASP A 575 -11.31 -6.77 -14.44
CA ASP A 575 -11.08 -7.17 -15.84
C ASP A 575 -11.19 -8.70 -16.01
N LEU A 576 -10.64 -9.47 -15.06
CA LEU A 576 -10.75 -10.92 -15.05
C LEU A 576 -12.22 -11.36 -14.97
N ALA A 577 -12.97 -10.79 -14.02
CA ALA A 577 -14.38 -11.12 -13.84
C ALA A 577 -15.21 -10.80 -15.09
N TYR A 578 -14.94 -9.66 -15.73
CA TYR A 578 -15.59 -9.28 -16.99
C TYR A 578 -15.29 -10.28 -18.12
N LEU A 579 -14.00 -10.55 -18.39
CA LEU A 579 -13.59 -11.46 -19.45
C LEU A 579 -14.10 -12.88 -19.21
N ALA A 580 -14.03 -13.38 -17.98
CA ALA A 580 -14.53 -14.70 -17.61
C ALA A 580 -16.05 -14.82 -17.80
N ARG A 581 -16.82 -13.79 -17.40
CA ARG A 581 -18.27 -13.77 -17.62
C ARG A 581 -18.61 -13.78 -19.11
N GLU A 582 -17.96 -12.94 -19.90
CA GLU A 582 -18.17 -12.87 -21.35
C GLU A 582 -17.80 -14.18 -22.06
N ALA A 583 -16.75 -14.86 -21.62
CA ALA A 583 -16.36 -16.17 -22.14
C ALA A 583 -17.40 -17.25 -21.82
N ARG A 584 -17.93 -17.29 -20.58
CA ARG A 584 -19.02 -18.21 -20.20
C ARG A 584 -20.29 -17.95 -21.00
N GLN A 585 -20.66 -16.68 -21.20
CA GLN A 585 -21.82 -16.31 -22.02
C GLN A 585 -21.64 -16.77 -23.46
N GLN A 586 -20.47 -16.53 -24.07
CA GLN A 586 -20.18 -17.03 -25.41
C GLN A 586 -20.30 -18.56 -25.51
N MET A 587 -19.75 -19.29 -24.53
CA MET A 587 -19.86 -20.74 -24.48
C MET A 587 -21.32 -21.23 -24.39
N LYS A 588 -22.18 -20.51 -23.65
CA LYS A 588 -23.61 -20.84 -23.53
C LYS A 588 -24.35 -20.67 -24.85
N TYR A 589 -24.09 -19.60 -25.59
CA TYR A 589 -24.75 -19.31 -26.86
C TYR A 589 -24.13 -20.03 -28.06
N THR A 590 -22.84 -20.34 -28.02
CA THR A 590 -22.11 -21.01 -29.10
C THR A 590 -21.07 -21.99 -28.52
N PRO A 591 -21.49 -23.19 -28.07
CA PRO A 591 -20.61 -24.15 -27.38
C PRO A 591 -19.36 -24.57 -28.16
N GLY A 592 -19.44 -24.63 -29.50
CA GLY A 592 -18.30 -24.93 -30.38
C GLY A 592 -17.22 -23.83 -30.43
N LYS A 593 -17.52 -22.64 -29.90
CA LYS A 593 -16.61 -21.49 -29.77
C LYS A 593 -16.34 -21.17 -28.30
N TRP A 594 -16.06 -22.20 -27.51
CA TRP A 594 -15.70 -21.99 -26.10
C TRP A 594 -14.38 -21.24 -25.98
N ALA A 595 -14.26 -20.45 -24.92
CA ALA A 595 -13.03 -19.80 -24.49
C ALA A 595 -12.91 -19.94 -22.97
N GLN A 596 -11.72 -20.21 -22.48
CA GLN A 596 -11.41 -20.22 -21.04
C GLN A 596 -10.53 -19.02 -20.72
N VAL A 597 -10.83 -18.34 -19.61
CA VAL A 597 -10.03 -17.22 -19.09
C VAL A 597 -9.43 -17.66 -17.77
N ARG A 598 -8.11 -17.50 -17.60
CA ARG A 598 -7.39 -17.87 -16.37
C ARG A 598 -6.48 -16.74 -15.94
N ASP A 599 -6.43 -16.46 -14.64
CA ASP A 599 -5.38 -15.63 -14.09
C ASP A 599 -4.09 -16.44 -13.95
N VAL A 600 -3.03 -15.98 -14.63
CA VAL A 600 -1.69 -16.59 -14.58
C VAL A 600 -0.68 -15.67 -13.88
N THR A 601 -1.13 -14.60 -13.23
CA THR A 601 -0.28 -13.62 -12.56
C THR A 601 0.58 -14.28 -11.49
N GLY A 602 0.01 -15.08 -10.59
CA GLY A 602 0.75 -15.79 -9.54
C GLY A 602 1.60 -16.97 -10.03
N SER A 603 1.30 -17.52 -11.20
CA SER A 603 2.02 -18.65 -11.80
C SER A 603 3.07 -18.23 -12.83
N THR A 604 3.34 -16.94 -12.94
CA THR A 604 4.36 -16.35 -13.83
C THR A 604 5.06 -15.18 -13.13
N CYS A 605 6.26 -14.84 -13.58
CA CYS A 605 6.97 -13.62 -13.18
C CYS A 605 7.47 -12.88 -14.41
N CYS A 606 7.70 -11.57 -14.29
CA CYS A 606 8.10 -10.75 -15.42
C CYS A 606 9.11 -9.67 -15.03
N LEU A 607 10.16 -9.51 -15.85
CA LEU A 607 11.18 -8.48 -15.71
C LEU A 607 11.12 -7.50 -16.88
N GLY A 608 11.00 -6.22 -16.61
CA GLY A 608 11.20 -5.17 -17.60
C GLY A 608 12.69 -4.82 -17.68
N LEU A 609 13.37 -5.24 -18.74
CA LEU A 609 14.75 -4.85 -19.02
C LEU A 609 14.75 -3.73 -20.05
N TRP A 610 14.96 -2.50 -19.61
CA TRP A 610 14.82 -1.31 -20.45
C TRP A 610 16.00 -0.36 -20.34
N GLY A 611 16.30 0.31 -21.45
CA GLY A 611 17.33 1.33 -21.57
C GLY A 611 18.16 1.14 -22.84
N PRO A 612 18.94 2.16 -23.24
CA PRO A 612 19.72 2.13 -24.47
C PRO A 612 20.76 1.00 -24.53
N ARG A 613 21.13 0.38 -23.39
CA ARG A 613 22.07 -0.75 -23.30
C ARG A 613 21.40 -2.11 -23.10
N ALA A 614 20.07 -2.20 -23.12
CA ALA A 614 19.34 -3.45 -22.89
C ALA A 614 19.76 -4.57 -23.87
N ARG A 615 20.05 -4.23 -25.13
CA ARG A 615 20.52 -5.18 -26.14
C ARG A 615 21.87 -5.81 -25.79
N ASP A 616 22.84 -5.00 -25.38
CA ASP A 616 24.17 -5.48 -25.01
C ASP A 616 24.11 -6.53 -23.88
N VAL A 617 23.19 -6.33 -22.92
CA VAL A 617 22.95 -7.29 -21.83
C VAL A 617 22.44 -8.62 -22.39
N ILE A 618 21.41 -8.58 -23.24
CA ILE A 618 20.78 -9.79 -23.78
C ILE A 618 21.72 -10.57 -24.70
N GLU A 619 22.52 -9.90 -25.53
CA GLU A 619 23.49 -10.55 -26.41
C GLU A 619 24.59 -11.31 -25.63
N THR A 620 24.78 -11.00 -24.36
CA THR A 620 25.72 -11.73 -23.48
C THR A 620 25.15 -13.06 -22.97
N VAL A 621 23.81 -13.19 -22.92
CA VAL A 621 23.12 -14.35 -22.30
C VAL A 621 22.22 -15.13 -23.26
N SER A 622 22.12 -14.72 -24.52
CA SER A 622 21.38 -15.44 -25.55
C SER A 622 22.00 -15.21 -26.93
N SER A 623 21.96 -16.27 -27.76
CA SER A 623 22.35 -16.22 -29.17
C SER A 623 21.16 -15.92 -30.10
N ASP A 624 19.95 -15.78 -29.57
CA ASP A 624 18.77 -15.46 -30.36
C ASP A 624 18.82 -14.02 -30.91
N ASP A 625 18.29 -13.81 -32.11
CA ASP A 625 18.18 -12.47 -32.70
C ASP A 625 17.03 -11.68 -32.03
N PHE A 626 17.40 -10.67 -31.24
CA PHE A 626 16.47 -9.70 -30.64
C PHE A 626 16.55 -8.30 -31.27
N SER A 627 17.18 -8.16 -32.43
CA SER A 627 17.14 -6.93 -33.22
C SER A 627 15.71 -6.57 -33.65
N ASN A 628 15.51 -5.42 -34.29
CA ASN A 628 14.25 -5.04 -34.93
C ASN A 628 13.77 -6.06 -35.95
N LYS A 629 14.70 -6.80 -36.57
CA LYS A 629 14.37 -7.87 -37.50
C LYS A 629 13.94 -9.15 -36.77
N GLY A 630 14.65 -9.53 -35.71
CA GLY A 630 14.38 -10.75 -34.96
C GLY A 630 13.16 -10.68 -34.04
N LEU A 631 12.92 -9.52 -33.43
CA LEU A 631 11.73 -9.23 -32.63
C LEU A 631 11.34 -7.75 -32.80
N PRO A 632 10.40 -7.42 -33.71
CA PRO A 632 9.97 -6.04 -33.94
C PRO A 632 9.22 -5.46 -32.74
N PHE A 633 9.12 -4.13 -32.64
CA PHE A 633 8.34 -3.46 -31.60
C PHE A 633 6.88 -3.93 -31.63
N MET A 634 6.29 -4.16 -30.46
CA MET A 634 4.99 -4.83 -30.28
C MET A 634 4.98 -6.27 -30.84
N GLY A 635 6.14 -6.92 -30.92
CA GLY A 635 6.27 -8.36 -31.18
C GLY A 635 6.38 -9.17 -29.89
N VAL A 636 5.95 -10.42 -29.95
CA VAL A 636 6.10 -11.42 -28.87
C VAL A 636 6.72 -12.70 -29.43
N LYS A 637 7.63 -13.31 -28.67
CA LYS A 637 8.29 -14.57 -29.06
C LYS A 637 8.57 -15.46 -27.85
N ARG A 638 8.25 -16.76 -27.95
CA ARG A 638 8.73 -17.79 -27.02
C ARG A 638 10.12 -18.25 -27.42
N THR A 639 11.07 -18.26 -26.47
CA THR A 639 12.49 -18.53 -26.74
C THR A 639 13.22 -18.92 -25.46
N SER A 640 14.56 -18.90 -25.43
CA SER A 640 15.33 -19.10 -24.19
C SER A 640 16.39 -18.04 -23.93
N ILE A 641 16.67 -17.78 -22.65
CA ILE A 641 17.78 -16.93 -22.19
C ILE A 641 18.59 -17.75 -21.19
N ALA A 642 19.88 -17.95 -21.45
CA ALA A 642 20.77 -18.78 -20.62
C ALA A 642 20.18 -20.17 -20.27
N GLY A 643 19.47 -20.78 -21.21
CA GLY A 643 18.80 -22.09 -21.03
C GLY A 643 17.43 -22.04 -20.35
N ILE A 644 16.98 -20.87 -19.90
CA ILE A 644 15.66 -20.67 -19.26
C ILE A 644 14.61 -20.42 -20.34
N PRO A 645 13.49 -21.17 -20.36
CA PRO A 645 12.35 -20.87 -21.22
C PRO A 645 11.72 -19.52 -20.85
N VAL A 646 11.59 -18.61 -21.82
CA VAL A 646 11.01 -17.29 -21.62
C VAL A 646 10.00 -16.94 -22.73
N THR A 647 9.07 -16.04 -22.41
CA THR A 647 8.31 -15.29 -23.41
C THR A 647 8.79 -13.84 -23.39
N MET A 648 9.29 -13.38 -24.54
CA MET A 648 9.85 -12.05 -24.74
C MET A 648 8.78 -11.15 -25.38
N PHE A 649 8.45 -10.04 -24.72
CA PHE A 649 7.51 -9.04 -25.21
C PHE A 649 8.25 -7.73 -25.47
N ARG A 650 8.29 -7.29 -26.73
CA ARG A 650 8.97 -6.04 -27.05
C ARG A 650 8.03 -4.84 -26.89
N LYS A 651 7.91 -4.38 -25.64
CA LYS A 651 7.22 -3.15 -25.24
C LYS A 651 7.89 -2.53 -24.01
N SER A 652 7.59 -1.27 -23.74
CA SER A 652 8.15 -0.54 -22.60
C SER A 652 7.20 0.56 -22.11
N PHE A 653 6.90 0.53 -20.82
CA PHE A 653 6.13 1.59 -20.15
C PHE A 653 6.97 2.83 -19.82
N VAL A 654 8.29 2.71 -19.86
CA VAL A 654 9.21 3.81 -19.54
C VAL A 654 9.71 4.55 -20.78
N GLY A 655 9.34 4.11 -21.98
CA GLY A 655 9.67 4.78 -23.24
C GLY A 655 11.07 4.52 -23.78
N GLU A 656 11.72 3.43 -23.34
CA GLU A 656 13.06 3.05 -23.78
C GLU A 656 13.06 1.69 -24.49
N TYR A 657 14.06 1.47 -25.35
CA TYR A 657 14.29 0.16 -25.96
C TYR A 657 14.44 -0.95 -24.91
N GLY A 658 13.97 -2.15 -25.25
CA GLY A 658 14.10 -3.34 -24.42
C GLY A 658 12.84 -4.20 -24.44
N TRP A 659 12.67 -5.03 -23.40
CA TRP A 659 11.65 -6.07 -23.37
C TRP A 659 11.09 -6.27 -21.96
N GLU A 660 9.85 -6.73 -21.92
CA GLU A 660 9.34 -7.53 -20.80
C GLU A 660 9.71 -9.00 -21.04
N ILE A 661 10.30 -9.63 -20.03
CA ILE A 661 10.84 -10.99 -20.09
C ILE A 661 10.11 -11.82 -19.04
N GLN A 662 9.25 -12.72 -19.52
CA GLN A 662 8.37 -13.51 -18.67
C GLN A 662 8.83 -14.97 -18.61
N THR A 663 8.75 -15.57 -17.42
CA THR A 663 8.95 -17.00 -17.21
C THR A 663 8.09 -17.49 -16.03
N THR A 664 8.19 -18.77 -15.68
CA THR A 664 7.55 -19.34 -14.50
C THR A 664 8.34 -19.01 -13.23
N PRO A 665 7.70 -18.92 -12.05
CA PRO A 665 8.35 -18.47 -10.81
C PRO A 665 9.61 -19.26 -10.41
N ASP A 666 9.63 -20.56 -10.67
CA ASP A 666 10.75 -21.47 -10.41
C ASP A 666 12.03 -21.10 -11.19
N TYR A 667 11.91 -20.51 -12.37
CA TYR A 667 13.06 -19.99 -13.13
C TYR A 667 13.36 -18.51 -12.85
N GLY A 668 12.45 -17.79 -12.19
CA GLY A 668 12.52 -16.34 -12.04
C GLY A 668 13.82 -15.86 -11.41
N GLN A 669 14.21 -16.41 -10.26
CA GLN A 669 15.45 -16.02 -9.59
C GLN A 669 16.68 -16.25 -10.47
N ARG A 670 16.74 -17.38 -11.19
CA ARG A 670 17.85 -17.70 -12.08
C ARG A 670 17.92 -16.75 -13.28
N LEU A 671 16.76 -16.34 -13.82
CA LEU A 671 16.67 -15.35 -14.89
C LEU A 671 17.20 -13.99 -14.40
N TRP A 672 16.78 -13.55 -13.21
CA TRP A 672 17.28 -12.32 -12.59
C TRP A 672 18.81 -12.36 -12.48
N ASP A 673 19.37 -13.42 -11.89
CA ASP A 673 20.81 -13.51 -11.64
C ASP A 673 21.65 -13.46 -12.93
N HIS A 674 21.16 -14.11 -14.01
CA HIS A 674 21.83 -14.06 -15.31
C HIS A 674 21.80 -12.66 -15.93
N LEU A 675 20.63 -12.01 -15.93
CA LEU A 675 20.50 -10.63 -16.45
C LEU A 675 21.29 -9.64 -15.61
N TRP A 676 21.27 -9.79 -14.29
CA TRP A 676 22.02 -8.97 -13.34
C TRP A 676 23.52 -9.06 -13.61
N GLN A 677 24.07 -10.27 -13.67
CA GLN A 677 25.50 -10.48 -13.90
C GLN A 677 25.94 -9.97 -15.28
N ALA A 678 25.15 -10.23 -16.33
CA ALA A 678 25.43 -9.74 -17.68
C ALA A 678 25.31 -8.22 -17.79
N GLY A 679 24.42 -7.60 -17.00
CA GLY A 679 24.17 -6.16 -17.03
C GLY A 679 25.17 -5.31 -16.27
N LYS A 680 25.87 -5.85 -15.26
CA LYS A 680 26.83 -5.11 -14.43
C LYS A 680 27.85 -4.28 -15.24
N PRO A 681 28.54 -4.82 -16.27
CA PRO A 681 29.48 -4.04 -17.09
C PRO A 681 28.84 -2.88 -17.87
N HIS A 682 27.53 -2.94 -18.07
CA HIS A 682 26.74 -1.92 -18.78
C HIS A 682 26.11 -0.90 -17.82
N GLY A 683 26.41 -0.99 -16.52
CA GLY A 683 25.90 -0.10 -15.49
C GLY A 683 24.43 -0.36 -15.14
N LEU A 684 23.99 -1.62 -15.24
CA LEU A 684 22.65 -2.06 -14.88
C LEU A 684 22.33 -1.76 -13.40
N VAL A 685 21.10 -1.32 -13.15
CA VAL A 685 20.54 -1.15 -11.81
C VAL A 685 19.16 -1.83 -11.71
N ALA A 686 18.75 -2.19 -10.50
CA ALA A 686 17.34 -2.44 -10.23
C ALA A 686 16.65 -1.08 -10.06
N ALA A 687 15.44 -0.94 -10.61
CA ALA A 687 14.69 0.32 -10.55
C ALA A 687 13.24 0.08 -10.10
N GLY A 688 12.75 0.96 -9.25
CA GLY A 688 11.48 0.82 -8.55
C GLY A 688 10.35 1.67 -9.14
N ARG A 689 9.18 1.56 -8.51
CA ARG A 689 7.94 2.17 -8.98
C ARG A 689 7.97 3.71 -8.99
N ALA A 690 8.78 4.35 -8.15
CA ALA A 690 8.89 5.80 -8.12
C ALA A 690 9.54 6.35 -9.41
N ALA A 691 10.61 5.70 -9.88
CA ALA A 691 11.22 6.01 -11.18
C ALA A 691 10.27 5.65 -12.33
N PHE A 692 9.68 4.45 -12.30
CA PHE A 692 8.70 3.99 -13.29
C PHE A 692 7.57 5.00 -13.51
N ASN A 693 6.96 5.51 -12.43
CA ASN A 693 5.86 6.47 -12.51
C ASN A 693 6.30 7.83 -13.08
N GLY A 694 7.50 8.31 -12.75
CA GLY A 694 8.07 9.52 -13.36
C GLY A 694 8.38 9.36 -14.84
N LEU A 695 8.87 8.19 -15.26
CA LEU A 695 9.21 7.93 -16.66
C LEU A 695 7.95 7.68 -17.53
N ARG A 696 6.93 6.99 -17.00
CA ARG A 696 5.68 6.73 -17.73
C ARG A 696 4.85 8.00 -17.95
N ILE A 697 4.84 8.92 -16.98
CA ILE A 697 4.11 10.19 -17.10
C ILE A 697 4.76 11.10 -18.15
N GLU A 698 6.09 11.08 -18.29
CA GLU A 698 6.80 11.80 -19.36
C GLU A 698 6.44 11.28 -20.76
N LYS A 699 6.16 9.99 -20.87
CA LYS A 699 5.66 9.36 -22.11
C LYS A 699 4.15 9.54 -22.32
N GLY A 700 3.47 10.21 -21.41
CA GLY A 700 2.02 10.38 -21.46
C GLY A 700 1.24 9.07 -21.48
N ILE A 701 1.78 8.02 -20.86
CA ILE A 701 1.04 6.76 -20.75
C ILE A 701 0.00 6.91 -19.65
N ARG A 702 -1.28 6.74 -20.01
CA ARG A 702 -2.41 6.85 -19.08
C ARG A 702 -2.44 5.64 -18.14
N ALA A 703 -2.91 5.85 -16.92
CA ALA A 703 -3.24 4.81 -15.96
C ALA A 703 -4.76 4.62 -15.88
N SER A 704 -5.27 3.45 -16.29
CA SER A 704 -6.68 3.10 -16.12
C SER A 704 -7.07 3.10 -14.64
N GLY A 705 -8.30 3.53 -14.34
CA GLY A 705 -8.81 3.73 -12.98
C GLY A 705 -8.44 5.08 -12.36
N SER A 706 -7.54 5.87 -12.97
CA SER A 706 -7.18 7.21 -12.50
C SER A 706 -7.28 8.26 -13.61
N ASP A 707 -6.45 8.12 -14.66
CA ASP A 707 -6.45 9.06 -15.80
C ASP A 707 -7.70 8.89 -16.68
N MET A 708 -8.27 7.69 -16.67
CA MET A 708 -9.46 7.31 -17.42
C MET A 708 -10.26 6.24 -16.67
N THR A 709 -11.58 6.33 -16.77
CA THR A 709 -12.55 5.43 -16.14
C THR A 709 -13.75 5.26 -17.07
N SER A 710 -14.76 4.52 -16.63
CA SER A 710 -15.98 4.25 -17.40
C SER A 710 -16.79 5.50 -17.77
N GLU A 711 -16.50 6.63 -17.13
CA GLU A 711 -17.12 7.94 -17.41
C GLU A 711 -16.61 8.61 -18.70
N TYR A 712 -15.42 8.23 -19.16
CA TYR A 712 -14.70 8.95 -20.21
C TYR A 712 -14.50 8.09 -21.44
N ASN A 713 -14.65 8.69 -22.62
CA ASN A 713 -14.42 7.99 -23.88
C ASN A 713 -12.97 8.19 -24.39
N PRO A 714 -12.50 7.36 -25.35
CA PRO A 714 -11.13 7.42 -25.86
C PRO A 714 -10.70 8.77 -26.44
N TRP A 715 -11.62 9.57 -26.99
CA TRP A 715 -11.32 10.90 -27.53
C TRP A 715 -11.00 11.91 -26.43
N GLU A 716 -11.76 11.86 -25.35
CA GLU A 716 -11.58 12.73 -24.18
C GLU A 716 -10.27 12.40 -23.44
N SER A 717 -9.98 11.10 -23.28
CA SER A 717 -8.79 10.59 -22.58
C SER A 717 -7.50 10.69 -23.40
N GLY A 718 -7.61 10.93 -24.72
CA GLY A 718 -6.44 11.05 -25.61
C GLY A 718 -5.78 9.72 -25.98
N VAL A 719 -6.53 8.61 -25.92
CA VAL A 719 -6.02 7.24 -26.18
C VAL A 719 -6.55 6.66 -27.50
N THR A 720 -6.79 7.51 -28.49
CA THR A 720 -7.36 7.12 -29.79
C THR A 720 -6.43 6.24 -30.61
N TYR A 721 -5.14 6.16 -30.25
CA TYR A 721 -4.22 5.20 -30.85
C TYR A 721 -4.57 3.74 -30.48
N ALA A 722 -5.42 3.51 -29.48
CA ALA A 722 -5.85 2.19 -29.01
C ALA A 722 -7.22 1.76 -29.59
N ILE A 723 -7.79 2.48 -30.56
CA ILE A 723 -9.04 2.12 -31.24
C ILE A 723 -8.85 1.95 -32.75
N GLU A 724 -9.68 1.13 -33.37
CA GLU A 724 -9.75 0.91 -34.82
C GLU A 724 -11.23 1.02 -35.26
N LEU A 725 -11.66 2.20 -35.72
CA LEU A 725 -13.06 2.45 -36.10
C LEU A 725 -13.47 1.70 -37.38
N ASP A 726 -12.52 1.50 -38.28
CA ASP A 726 -12.69 0.79 -39.54
C ASP A 726 -12.54 -0.74 -39.41
N LYS A 727 -12.36 -1.26 -38.18
CA LYS A 727 -12.38 -2.69 -37.90
C LYS A 727 -13.66 -3.30 -38.45
N LYS A 728 -13.53 -4.28 -39.35
CA LYS A 728 -14.66 -4.90 -40.07
C LYS A 728 -15.64 -5.61 -39.13
N ALA A 729 -15.11 -6.33 -38.15
CA ALA A 729 -15.92 -6.95 -37.11
C ALA A 729 -16.45 -5.89 -36.15
N ASP A 730 -17.68 -6.08 -35.66
CA ASP A 730 -18.25 -5.21 -34.64
C ASP A 730 -17.58 -5.46 -33.27
N TYR A 731 -17.59 -4.45 -32.41
CA TYR A 731 -17.07 -4.54 -31.04
C TYR A 731 -17.86 -3.68 -30.06
N VAL A 732 -17.78 -4.02 -28.77
CA VAL A 732 -18.50 -3.30 -27.71
C VAL A 732 -18.15 -1.81 -27.73
N GLY A 733 -19.17 -0.96 -27.87
CA GLY A 733 -19.02 0.50 -27.88
C GLY A 733 -18.70 1.13 -29.24
N LYS A 734 -18.48 0.35 -30.31
CA LYS A 734 -18.17 0.87 -31.65
C LYS A 734 -19.18 1.90 -32.14
N GLY A 735 -20.46 1.55 -32.16
CA GLY A 735 -21.53 2.45 -32.62
C GLY A 735 -21.64 3.75 -31.82
N ALA A 736 -21.28 3.73 -30.53
CA ALA A 736 -21.20 4.95 -29.72
C ALA A 736 -20.00 5.81 -30.14
N LEU A 737 -18.83 5.20 -30.38
CA LEU A 737 -17.64 5.93 -30.82
C LEU A 737 -17.79 6.58 -32.20
N GLU A 738 -18.52 5.95 -33.12
CA GLU A 738 -18.79 6.50 -34.47
C GLU A 738 -19.60 7.81 -34.42
N GLN A 739 -20.35 8.04 -33.34
CA GLN A 739 -21.12 9.26 -33.11
C GLN A 739 -20.31 10.35 -32.39
N LEU A 740 -19.11 10.02 -31.91
CA LEU A 740 -18.25 10.90 -31.13
C LEU A 740 -17.07 11.43 -31.97
N SER A 741 -16.52 12.58 -31.59
CA SER A 741 -15.34 13.13 -32.25
C SER A 741 -14.48 13.95 -31.29
N ARG A 742 -13.19 14.09 -31.59
CA ARG A 742 -12.27 14.96 -30.85
C ARG A 742 -12.68 16.44 -30.84
N LYS A 743 -13.31 16.93 -31.92
CA LYS A 743 -13.70 18.35 -32.05
C LYS A 743 -14.89 18.71 -31.15
N THR A 744 -15.68 17.71 -30.75
CA THR A 744 -16.90 17.88 -29.96
C THR A 744 -16.73 17.54 -28.48
N SER A 745 -15.53 17.15 -28.04
CA SER A 745 -15.25 16.79 -26.64
C SER A 745 -15.35 18.00 -25.71
N ALA A 746 -16.34 17.99 -24.80
CA ALA A 746 -16.55 19.06 -23.82
C ALA A 746 -15.43 19.13 -22.77
N ARG A 747 -14.78 17.99 -22.49
CA ARG A 747 -13.62 17.89 -21.59
C ARG A 747 -12.52 17.07 -22.24
N ARG A 748 -11.28 17.29 -21.81
CA ARG A 748 -10.08 16.58 -22.29
C ARG A 748 -9.11 16.38 -21.15
N LEU A 749 -8.46 15.21 -21.14
CA LEU A 749 -7.34 14.96 -20.26
C LEU A 749 -6.10 15.70 -20.82
N ARG A 750 -5.44 16.50 -19.98
CA ARG A 750 -4.32 17.37 -20.37
C ARG A 750 -3.10 17.15 -19.49
N CYS A 751 -1.92 17.20 -20.10
CA CYS A 751 -0.65 17.24 -19.38
C CYS A 751 -0.39 18.68 -18.90
N LEU A 752 0.01 18.81 -17.65
CA LEU A 752 0.39 20.05 -16.98
C LEU A 752 1.84 19.93 -16.51
N THR A 753 2.62 20.98 -16.71
CA THR A 753 3.95 21.11 -16.10
C THR A 753 3.94 22.24 -15.10
N ILE A 754 4.46 22.00 -13.89
CA ILE A 754 4.45 23.00 -12.82
C ILE A 754 5.58 24.01 -13.07
N ASP A 755 5.24 25.29 -13.09
CA ASP A 755 6.09 26.35 -13.62
C ASP A 755 7.33 26.61 -12.74
N ASP A 756 7.21 26.44 -11.42
CA ASP A 756 8.31 26.66 -10.48
C ASP A 756 9.33 25.52 -10.41
N GLY A 757 9.08 24.42 -11.12
CA GLY A 757 9.97 23.27 -11.22
C GLY A 757 10.13 22.43 -9.95
N ARG A 758 9.40 22.72 -8.86
CA ARG A 758 9.61 22.04 -7.56
C ARG A 758 8.34 21.67 -6.80
N SER A 759 7.25 22.42 -6.94
CA SER A 759 6.04 22.22 -6.14
C SER A 759 5.28 20.97 -6.62
N MET A 760 5.48 19.86 -5.89
CA MET A 760 4.79 18.60 -6.17
C MET A 760 3.30 18.69 -5.83
N VAL A 761 2.50 18.01 -6.63
CA VAL A 761 1.11 17.63 -6.35
C VAL A 761 1.02 16.10 -6.44
N LEU A 762 -0.02 15.49 -5.87
CA LEU A 762 -0.09 14.03 -5.67
C LEU A 762 -1.31 13.36 -6.30
N GLY A 763 -2.31 14.12 -6.76
CA GLY A 763 -3.57 13.61 -7.29
C GLY A 763 -4.76 14.16 -6.53
N LYS A 764 -5.87 14.37 -7.25
CA LYS A 764 -7.16 14.90 -6.77
C LYS A 764 -7.20 16.40 -6.50
N GLU A 765 -6.07 17.10 -6.52
CA GLU A 765 -6.04 18.55 -6.36
C GLU A 765 -6.88 19.26 -7.43
N PRO A 766 -7.65 20.31 -7.07
CA PRO A 766 -8.46 21.05 -8.01
C PRO A 766 -7.59 21.93 -8.91
N VAL A 767 -7.99 22.05 -10.18
CA VAL A 767 -7.35 22.91 -11.17
C VAL A 767 -8.24 24.11 -11.49
N PHE A 768 -7.67 25.29 -11.41
CA PHE A 768 -8.31 26.58 -11.55
C PHE A 768 -7.89 27.27 -12.84
N TYR A 769 -8.85 27.98 -13.43
CA TYR A 769 -8.64 28.88 -14.56
C TYR A 769 -9.48 30.12 -14.36
N SER A 770 -8.85 31.30 -14.41
CA SER A 770 -9.50 32.60 -14.14
C SER A 770 -10.29 32.61 -12.82
N GLY A 771 -9.72 32.04 -11.76
CA GLY A 771 -10.29 32.03 -10.41
C GLY A 771 -11.39 30.99 -10.15
N SER A 772 -11.77 30.17 -11.14
CA SER A 772 -12.79 29.11 -10.97
C SER A 772 -12.18 27.71 -11.07
N ALA A 773 -12.61 26.79 -10.21
CA ALA A 773 -12.28 25.37 -10.34
C ALA A 773 -12.95 24.78 -11.60
N ILE A 774 -12.15 24.24 -12.51
CA ILE A 774 -12.61 23.72 -13.82
C ILE A 774 -12.27 22.24 -14.03
N GLY A 775 -11.45 21.68 -13.14
CA GLY A 775 -10.84 20.38 -13.31
C GLY A 775 -10.18 19.88 -12.04
N TYR A 776 -9.53 18.73 -12.13
CA TYR A 776 -8.79 18.12 -11.04
C TYR A 776 -7.65 17.25 -11.60
N VAL A 777 -6.61 17.07 -10.79
CA VAL A 777 -5.46 16.22 -11.09
C VAL A 777 -5.84 14.74 -10.99
N THR A 778 -5.47 13.95 -11.98
CA THR A 778 -5.61 12.48 -11.98
C THR A 778 -4.31 11.82 -11.50
N SER A 779 -3.26 11.90 -12.32
CA SER A 779 -1.92 11.40 -12.02
C SER A 779 -0.95 12.55 -11.80
N ALA A 780 0.01 12.37 -10.90
CA ALA A 780 1.14 13.27 -10.74
C ALA A 780 2.42 12.52 -10.39
N ALA A 781 3.54 12.99 -10.92
CA ALA A 781 4.88 12.52 -10.56
C ALA A 781 5.92 13.58 -10.95
N PHE A 782 7.13 13.47 -10.41
CA PHE A 782 8.24 14.28 -10.89
C PHE A 782 8.74 13.69 -12.21
N GLY A 783 8.75 14.50 -13.28
CA GLY A 783 9.39 14.14 -14.55
C GLY A 783 10.89 14.37 -14.43
N TYR A 784 11.66 13.30 -14.29
CA TYR A 784 13.10 13.37 -14.05
C TYR A 784 13.90 13.86 -15.26
N SER A 785 13.51 13.47 -16.47
CA SER A 785 14.12 13.91 -17.74
C SER A 785 13.80 15.36 -18.06
N VAL A 786 12.59 15.82 -17.71
CA VAL A 786 12.14 17.21 -17.92
C VAL A 786 12.39 18.13 -16.72
N ARG A 787 12.90 17.55 -15.62
CA ARG A 787 13.27 18.19 -14.34
C ARG A 787 12.19 19.11 -13.77
N LYS A 788 10.95 18.64 -13.72
CA LYS A 788 9.84 19.36 -13.08
C LYS A 788 8.69 18.43 -12.69
N PRO A 789 7.84 18.81 -11.72
CA PRO A 789 6.58 18.13 -11.47
C PRO A 789 5.70 18.13 -12.72
N VAL A 790 5.11 16.98 -12.99
CA VAL A 790 4.17 16.75 -14.09
C VAL A 790 2.87 16.23 -13.50
N ALA A 791 1.74 16.76 -13.97
CA ALA A 791 0.42 16.32 -13.58
C ALA A 791 -0.44 16.10 -14.83
N TYR A 792 -1.36 15.15 -14.78
CA TYR A 792 -2.46 15.06 -15.72
C TYR A 792 -3.74 15.57 -15.05
N ALA A 793 -4.58 16.28 -15.80
CA ALA A 793 -5.82 16.81 -15.26
C ALA A 793 -6.94 16.84 -16.30
N TRP A 794 -8.17 16.62 -15.85
CA TRP A 794 -9.37 16.81 -16.65
C TRP A 794 -9.71 18.29 -16.77
N LEU A 795 -9.66 18.86 -17.97
CA LEU A 795 -9.97 20.27 -18.22
C LEU A 795 -11.07 20.43 -19.29
N PRO A 796 -11.79 21.56 -19.32
CA PRO A 796 -12.69 21.89 -20.43
C PRO A 796 -11.95 21.88 -21.77
N GLY A 797 -12.56 21.31 -22.81
CA GLY A 797 -11.93 21.10 -24.12
C GLY A 797 -11.46 22.38 -24.82
N LYS A 798 -12.01 23.54 -24.43
CA LYS A 798 -11.62 24.87 -24.92
C LYS A 798 -10.24 25.33 -24.46
N ILE A 799 -9.71 24.80 -23.36
CA ILE A 799 -8.38 25.14 -22.84
C ILE A 799 -7.32 24.50 -23.71
N ARG A 800 -6.39 25.31 -24.23
CA ARG A 800 -5.37 24.94 -25.21
C ARG A 800 -4.00 24.77 -24.57
N GLU A 801 -3.12 24.11 -25.31
CA GLU A 801 -1.69 24.06 -24.98
C GLU A 801 -1.10 25.47 -24.94
N GLY A 802 -0.20 25.72 -24.00
CA GLY A 802 0.39 27.02 -23.71
C GLY A 802 -0.40 27.89 -22.74
N GLU A 803 -1.66 27.56 -22.42
CA GLU A 803 -2.44 28.30 -21.43
C GLU A 803 -1.98 27.99 -20.00
N SER A 804 -2.09 29.00 -19.13
CA SER A 804 -1.75 28.89 -17.70
C SER A 804 -2.98 28.52 -16.88
N VAL A 805 -2.78 27.64 -15.91
CA VAL A 805 -3.76 27.21 -14.91
C VAL A 805 -3.11 27.23 -13.53
N GLU A 806 -3.91 27.13 -12.47
CA GLU A 806 -3.43 27.06 -11.09
C GLU A 806 -3.94 25.80 -10.39
N LEU A 807 -3.07 25.07 -9.71
CA LEU A 807 -3.43 23.92 -8.88
C LEU A 807 -3.54 24.35 -7.42
N GLU A 808 -4.52 23.85 -6.66
CA GLU A 808 -4.56 24.06 -5.21
C GLU A 808 -3.89 22.91 -4.46
N TYR A 809 -2.84 23.19 -3.71
CA TYR A 809 -2.17 22.21 -2.86
C TYR A 809 -2.06 22.75 -1.44
N PHE A 810 -2.75 22.13 -0.47
CA PHE A 810 -2.86 22.61 0.90
C PHE A 810 -3.24 24.10 0.99
N GLY A 811 -4.22 24.52 0.19
CA GLY A 811 -4.71 25.90 0.10
C GLY A 811 -3.82 26.88 -0.69
N ARG A 812 -2.63 26.46 -1.13
CA ARG A 812 -1.74 27.30 -1.96
C ARG A 812 -2.03 27.11 -3.45
N ARG A 813 -2.14 28.21 -4.20
CA ARG A 813 -2.21 28.22 -5.68
C ARG A 813 -0.82 28.04 -6.29
N ILE A 814 -0.64 27.03 -7.12
CA ILE A 814 0.60 26.70 -7.83
C ILE A 814 0.35 26.86 -9.32
N LYS A 815 1.13 27.72 -9.99
CA LYS A 815 1.01 27.92 -11.45
C LYS A 815 1.54 26.72 -12.22
N ALA A 816 0.81 26.33 -13.26
CA ALA A 816 1.22 25.32 -14.22
C ALA A 816 0.81 25.71 -15.63
N THR A 817 1.50 25.12 -16.60
CA THR A 817 1.27 25.33 -18.03
C THR A 817 0.73 24.06 -18.67
N VAL A 818 -0.37 24.19 -19.43
CA VAL A 818 -0.89 23.11 -20.27
C VAL A 818 0.12 22.81 -21.36
N THR A 819 0.68 21.59 -21.36
CA THR A 819 1.80 21.21 -22.23
C THR A 819 1.40 20.07 -23.16
N ALA A 820 1.95 20.05 -24.37
CA ALA A 820 1.77 18.94 -25.29
C ALA A 820 2.45 17.67 -24.75
N ASP A 821 1.80 16.52 -24.88
CA ASP A 821 2.34 15.22 -24.51
C ASP A 821 2.58 14.33 -25.75
N PRO A 822 3.54 13.39 -25.68
CA PRO A 822 4.45 13.13 -24.56
C PRO A 822 5.53 14.20 -24.40
N LEU A 823 5.99 14.41 -23.16
CA LEU A 823 7.03 15.38 -22.81
C LEU A 823 8.43 14.91 -23.21
N TYR A 824 8.64 13.59 -23.31
CA TYR A 824 9.93 12.99 -23.67
C TYR A 824 9.82 12.12 -24.92
N ASP A 825 10.76 12.34 -25.85
CA ASP A 825 10.89 11.62 -27.13
C ASP A 825 9.54 11.42 -27.87
N PRO A 826 8.89 12.50 -28.34
CA PRO A 826 7.55 12.42 -28.94
C PRO A 826 7.49 11.70 -30.28
N GLN A 827 8.64 11.39 -30.86
CA GLN A 827 8.75 10.63 -32.12
C GLN A 827 9.04 9.14 -31.86
N ASP A 828 9.13 8.72 -30.59
CA ASP A 828 9.42 7.35 -30.17
C ASP A 828 10.72 6.77 -30.77
N HIS A 829 11.72 7.63 -30.99
CA HIS A 829 13.01 7.22 -31.53
C HIS A 829 13.70 6.21 -30.61
N ARG A 830 13.63 6.39 -29.29
CA ARG A 830 14.25 5.51 -28.29
C ARG A 830 13.57 4.15 -28.21
N LEU A 831 12.28 4.06 -28.51
CA LEU A 831 11.54 2.79 -28.57
C LEU A 831 11.85 1.99 -29.85
N ARG A 832 12.02 2.70 -30.98
CA ARG A 832 12.16 2.12 -32.32
C ARG A 832 13.60 1.89 -32.76
N SER A 833 14.53 2.72 -32.29
CA SER A 833 15.96 2.54 -32.56
C SER A 833 16.53 1.38 -31.76
N GLU A 834 17.50 0.66 -32.33
CA GLU A 834 18.10 -0.53 -31.69
C GLU A 834 19.10 -0.19 -30.58
N GLY A 835 19.39 1.10 -30.33
CA GLY A 835 20.57 1.50 -29.56
C GLY A 835 21.87 0.97 -30.20
N PRO A 836 23.06 1.26 -29.64
CA PRO A 836 24.30 0.82 -30.27
C PRO A 836 24.61 -0.66 -29.95
N SER A 837 24.76 -1.50 -30.98
CA SER A 837 25.38 -2.85 -30.89
C SER A 837 26.91 -2.84 -31.05
N ARG A 838 27.54 -1.68 -31.30
CA ARG A 838 28.99 -1.36 -31.22
C ARG A 838 29.23 0.12 -31.56
N ALA A 839 29.61 0.95 -30.58
CA ALA A 839 30.39 2.19 -30.78
C ALA A 839 31.11 2.60 -29.47
N PRO A 840 32.44 2.81 -29.47
CA PRO A 840 33.27 2.96 -28.27
C PRO A 840 33.35 4.40 -27.75
N GLU A 841 32.22 5.09 -27.52
CA GLU A 841 32.27 6.46 -27.03
C GLU A 841 32.33 6.57 -25.51
N LEU A 842 31.66 5.68 -24.77
CA LEU A 842 31.81 5.65 -23.30
C LEU A 842 33.18 5.08 -22.89
N GLN A 843 33.73 4.13 -23.66
CA GLN A 843 35.10 3.65 -23.44
C GLN A 843 36.15 4.68 -23.89
N LYS A 844 35.86 5.55 -24.87
CA LYS A 844 36.73 6.71 -25.19
C LYS A 844 36.66 7.80 -24.13
N ARG A 845 35.48 8.09 -23.54
CA ARG A 845 35.36 9.09 -22.46
C ARG A 845 35.94 8.60 -21.14
N LEU A 846 35.78 7.32 -20.82
CA LEU A 846 36.45 6.71 -19.67
C LEU A 846 37.95 6.57 -19.91
N LYS A 847 38.41 6.13 -21.10
CA LYS A 847 39.86 6.09 -21.41
C LYS A 847 40.49 7.49 -21.52
N SER A 848 39.77 8.53 -21.96
CA SER A 848 40.31 9.90 -22.00
C SER A 848 40.46 10.52 -20.60
N LEU A 849 39.74 10.00 -19.60
CA LEU A 849 39.95 10.34 -18.19
C LEU A 849 41.13 9.58 -17.56
N PHE A 850 41.61 8.50 -18.19
CA PHE A 850 42.71 7.66 -17.67
C PHE A 850 44.05 7.80 -18.43
N TYR A 851 44.12 8.56 -19.54
CA TYR A 851 45.33 8.61 -20.38
C TYR A 851 46.01 9.97 -20.55
N ASN A 852 45.57 11.02 -19.84
CA ASN A 852 46.29 12.31 -19.84
C ASN A 852 46.53 12.77 -18.41
N THR A 853 47.61 12.26 -17.79
CA THR A 853 48.60 13.00 -16.98
C THR A 853 49.60 11.99 -16.42
N SER A 854 50.75 11.89 -17.09
CA SER A 854 51.99 11.47 -16.46
C SER A 854 52.61 12.70 -15.76
N HIS A 855 53.21 12.46 -14.59
CA HIS A 855 53.94 13.39 -13.70
C HIS A 855 53.14 14.03 -12.55
N ALA A 856 53.29 13.37 -11.38
CA ALA A 856 53.67 13.89 -10.07
C ALA A 856 52.97 15.10 -9.41
N TYR A 857 52.69 14.89 -8.11
CA TYR A 857 52.34 15.81 -7.01
C TYR A 857 50.86 16.20 -6.85
N PRO A 858 50.39 16.57 -5.63
CA PRO A 858 50.82 16.18 -4.29
C PRO A 858 49.64 15.66 -3.42
N VAL A 859 50.00 14.96 -2.35
CA VAL A 859 49.15 14.78 -1.16
C VAL A 859 48.85 16.17 -0.61
N ASN A 860 47.58 16.58 -0.62
CA ASN A 860 47.12 17.65 0.26
C ASN A 860 45.85 17.19 0.98
N SER A 861 46.12 16.79 2.22
CA SER A 861 45.24 16.69 3.36
C SER A 861 44.28 17.86 3.48
N HIS A 862 42.99 17.58 3.52
CA HIS A 862 42.07 18.33 4.38
C HIS A 862 41.52 17.37 5.44
N VAL A 863 42.17 17.52 6.58
CA VAL A 863 41.81 17.07 7.92
C VAL A 863 40.37 17.48 8.23
N TYR A 864 39.51 16.50 8.55
CA TYR A 864 38.39 16.72 9.45
C TYR A 864 38.81 16.15 10.80
N GLU A 865 39.28 17.04 11.68
CA GLU A 865 39.49 16.77 13.11
C GLU A 865 38.14 16.74 13.81
N TYR A 866 37.86 15.66 14.54
CA TYR A 866 36.93 15.62 15.69
C TYR A 866 37.37 14.48 16.64
N PRO A 867 37.07 14.55 17.95
CA PRO A 867 38.08 14.51 18.99
C PRO A 867 38.21 13.15 19.69
N TYR A 868 39.42 12.93 20.21
CA TYR A 868 39.87 11.76 20.95
C TYR A 868 38.99 11.40 22.16
N GLY A 869 38.58 10.14 22.23
CA GLY A 869 38.09 9.46 23.44
C GLY A 869 38.98 8.25 23.78
N HIS A 870 39.88 8.47 24.74
CA HIS A 870 40.89 7.53 25.24
C HIS A 870 40.29 6.26 25.89
N ALA A 871 40.79 5.07 25.52
CA ALA A 871 40.98 3.91 26.42
C ALA A 871 41.60 2.70 25.69
N LEU A 872 42.93 2.66 25.64
CA LEU A 872 43.84 1.52 25.92
C LEU A 872 45.26 2.07 25.68
N ASN A 873 46.15 1.91 26.65
CA ASN A 873 47.36 2.71 26.73
C ASN A 873 48.38 2.29 25.65
N ARG A 874 48.82 3.30 24.89
CA ARG A 874 50.04 3.42 24.08
C ARG A 874 51.00 2.22 24.12
N ASP A 875 50.93 1.38 23.09
CA ASP A 875 52.02 1.21 22.12
C ASP A 875 51.81 0.03 21.18
N ARG A 876 50.75 -0.79 21.33
CA ARG A 876 50.49 -1.91 20.41
C ARG A 876 49.01 -2.09 20.07
N ALA A 877 48.73 -2.37 18.78
CA ALA A 877 47.42 -2.51 18.11
C ALA A 877 46.76 -1.22 17.60
N TYR A 878 47.15 -0.77 16.39
CA TYR A 878 46.32 0.10 15.55
C TYR A 878 45.28 -0.72 14.76
N GLN A 879 43.99 -0.45 14.98
CA GLN A 879 42.83 -1.07 14.30
C GLN A 879 42.09 -0.07 13.41
N TYR A 880 41.77 -0.51 12.18
CA TYR A 880 40.69 0.08 11.38
C TYR A 880 39.34 -0.31 12.03
N GLN A 881 38.47 0.67 12.24
CA GLN A 881 37.11 0.53 12.76
C GLN A 881 36.18 1.27 11.78
N GLY A 882 35.17 0.58 11.27
CA GLY A 882 34.13 1.18 10.44
C GLY A 882 32.96 0.22 10.25
N GLU A 883 31.75 0.77 10.27
CA GLU A 883 30.53 0.10 9.77
C GLU A 883 30.74 -0.21 8.28
N GLY A 884 30.93 -1.48 7.95
CA GLY A 884 30.81 -1.93 6.56
C GLY A 884 29.36 -1.88 6.08
N SER A 885 29.12 -1.93 4.78
CA SER A 885 27.77 -2.10 4.24
C SER A 885 27.10 -3.32 4.89
N GLY A 886 26.09 -3.10 5.75
CA GLY A 886 25.40 -4.15 6.50
C GLY A 886 25.40 -4.03 8.04
N ASN A 887 26.07 -3.04 8.65
CA ASN A 887 26.27 -2.91 10.11
C ASN A 887 27.14 -4.02 10.74
N ASN A 888 28.09 -4.57 9.98
CA ASN A 888 28.98 -5.66 10.43
C ASN A 888 30.36 -5.10 10.79
N TYR A 889 30.95 -5.60 11.87
CA TYR A 889 32.33 -5.29 12.26
C TYR A 889 33.30 -6.36 11.76
N ALA A 890 34.43 -5.90 11.19
CA ALA A 890 35.60 -6.72 10.93
C ALA A 890 36.79 -6.18 11.74
N TYR A 891 37.54 -7.05 12.41
CA TYR A 891 38.56 -6.63 13.38
C TYR A 891 39.97 -7.04 12.98
N LEU A 892 40.85 -6.07 12.75
CA LEU A 892 42.26 -6.30 12.44
C LEU A 892 43.11 -6.32 13.72
N VAL A 893 43.39 -7.49 14.29
CA VAL A 893 44.25 -7.59 15.48
C VAL A 893 45.72 -7.64 15.04
N SER A 894 46.58 -6.81 15.63
CA SER A 894 48.00 -6.78 15.30
C SER A 894 48.89 -6.66 16.52
N ASP A 895 49.96 -7.45 16.57
CA ASP A 895 51.02 -7.34 17.55
C ASP A 895 52.18 -6.51 16.96
N GLU A 896 52.35 -5.29 17.44
CA GLU A 896 53.47 -4.43 17.01
C GLU A 896 54.85 -5.02 17.36
N LYS A 897 54.92 -5.92 18.36
CA LYS A 897 56.16 -6.48 18.92
C LYS A 897 56.78 -7.46 17.92
N THR A 898 55.96 -8.34 17.36
CA THR A 898 56.35 -9.35 16.35
C THR A 898 56.02 -8.95 14.93
N LYS A 899 55.21 -7.90 14.74
CA LYS A 899 54.61 -7.48 13.47
C LYS A 899 53.64 -8.51 12.87
N GLU A 900 53.16 -9.47 13.65
CA GLU A 900 52.09 -10.37 13.20
C GLU A 900 50.72 -9.70 13.30
N ALA A 901 49.81 -10.02 12.38
CA ALA A 901 48.44 -9.56 12.38
C ALA A 901 47.46 -10.65 11.92
N VAL A 902 46.22 -10.58 12.37
CA VAL A 902 45.11 -11.42 11.91
C VAL A 902 43.88 -10.55 11.68
N ILE A 903 42.99 -11.02 10.82
CA ILE A 903 41.71 -10.36 10.56
C ILE A 903 40.57 -11.27 11.03
N ILE A 904 39.66 -10.73 11.84
CA ILE A 904 38.51 -11.43 12.39
C ILE A 904 37.23 -11.01 11.65
N ASP A 905 36.42 -11.98 11.23
CA ASP A 905 35.14 -11.83 10.53
C ASP A 905 35.15 -10.86 9.33
N PRO A 906 36.06 -11.01 8.35
CA PRO A 906 36.14 -10.06 7.25
C PRO A 906 35.13 -10.36 6.15
N ALA A 907 33.86 -10.07 6.40
CA ALA A 907 32.77 -10.41 5.51
C ALA A 907 32.76 -9.68 4.16
N ASN A 908 33.28 -8.44 4.13
CA ASN A 908 33.24 -7.55 2.96
C ASN A 908 34.66 -7.21 2.45
N PRO A 909 35.22 -8.00 1.52
CA PRO A 909 36.58 -7.82 1.05
C PRO A 909 36.85 -6.46 0.40
N SER A 910 35.91 -5.88 -0.34
CA SER A 910 36.10 -4.56 -0.96
C SER A 910 36.38 -3.44 0.05
N GLU A 911 35.85 -3.57 1.26
CA GLU A 911 36.02 -2.61 2.34
C GLU A 911 37.27 -2.92 3.18
N VAL A 912 37.55 -4.19 3.40
CA VAL A 912 38.64 -4.66 4.29
C VAL A 912 40.00 -4.70 3.57
N LEU A 913 40.05 -5.10 2.30
CA LEU A 913 41.29 -5.27 1.54
C LEU A 913 42.18 -4.02 1.47
N PRO A 914 41.65 -2.78 1.31
CA PRO A 914 42.47 -1.57 1.36
C PRO A 914 43.20 -1.40 2.70
N HIS A 915 42.56 -1.73 3.82
CA HIS A 915 43.14 -1.60 5.16
C HIS A 915 44.14 -2.70 5.48
N LEU A 916 43.84 -3.94 5.04
CA LEU A 916 44.82 -5.02 5.10
C LEU A 916 46.06 -4.65 4.31
N LYS A 917 45.88 -4.10 3.09
CA LYS A 917 46.99 -3.68 2.25
C LYS A 917 47.82 -2.58 2.90
N ALA A 918 47.15 -1.56 3.43
CA ALA A 918 47.83 -0.48 4.16
C ALA A 918 48.63 -1.01 5.37
N LYS A 919 48.11 -2.00 6.09
CA LYS A 919 48.79 -2.62 7.23
C LYS A 919 49.98 -3.48 6.80
N THR A 920 49.85 -4.26 5.74
CA THR A 920 50.98 -5.05 5.19
C THR A 920 52.05 -4.17 4.57
N ASP A 921 51.67 -3.08 3.90
CA ASP A 921 52.59 -2.07 3.37
C ASP A 921 53.38 -1.38 4.51
N ALA A 922 52.79 -1.29 5.71
CA ALA A 922 53.44 -0.82 6.93
C ALA A 922 54.34 -1.86 7.63
N GLY A 923 54.61 -3.00 6.99
CA GLY A 923 55.55 -4.03 7.45
C GLY A 923 54.96 -5.09 8.39
N PHE A 924 53.63 -5.20 8.47
CA PHE A 924 52.98 -6.30 9.19
C PHE A 924 52.82 -7.55 8.33
N ASN A 925 52.98 -8.70 8.96
CA ASN A 925 52.68 -9.99 8.37
C ASN A 925 51.26 -10.42 8.76
N LEU A 926 50.32 -10.41 7.81
CA LEU A 926 48.99 -10.98 8.01
C LEU A 926 49.13 -12.50 8.00
N THR A 927 48.83 -13.18 9.10
CA THR A 927 49.12 -14.61 9.28
C THR A 927 47.90 -15.51 9.15
N LYS A 928 46.70 -15.04 9.53
CA LYS A 928 45.46 -15.84 9.55
C LYS A 928 44.20 -14.97 9.36
N ILE A 929 43.13 -15.61 8.87
CA ILE A 929 41.76 -15.14 9.02
C ILE A 929 41.13 -15.92 10.19
N ILE A 930 40.41 -15.23 11.07
CA ILE A 930 39.65 -15.84 12.16
C ILE A 930 38.16 -15.63 11.90
N ASN A 931 37.34 -16.68 11.95
CA ASN A 931 35.88 -16.55 11.90
C ASN A 931 35.20 -17.02 13.17
N THR A 932 34.26 -16.23 13.65
CA THR A 932 33.43 -16.58 14.81
C THR A 932 32.40 -17.65 14.46
N HIS A 933 31.73 -17.52 13.31
CA HIS A 933 30.72 -18.47 12.83
C HIS A 933 30.43 -18.33 11.32
N HIS A 934 29.65 -19.28 10.78
CA HIS A 934 29.55 -19.51 9.34
C HIS A 934 28.69 -18.54 8.54
N HIS A 935 27.94 -17.63 9.17
CA HIS A 935 27.09 -16.72 8.42
C HIS A 935 27.89 -15.87 7.42
N HIS A 936 27.26 -15.56 6.29
CA HIS A 936 27.93 -14.90 5.17
C HIS A 936 28.43 -13.50 5.52
N ASP A 937 27.74 -12.79 6.39
CA ASP A 937 28.12 -11.50 6.96
C ASP A 937 29.25 -11.57 8.00
N HIS A 938 29.87 -12.75 8.19
CA HIS A 938 31.11 -12.93 8.95
C HIS A 938 32.19 -13.66 8.13
N ALA A 939 31.82 -14.75 7.46
CA ALA A 939 32.71 -15.63 6.71
C ALA A 939 32.70 -15.40 5.18
N GLY A 940 31.84 -14.52 4.68
CA GLY A 940 31.63 -14.33 3.22
C GLY A 940 32.86 -13.85 2.46
N GLY A 941 33.74 -13.07 3.11
CA GLY A 941 34.94 -12.56 2.47
C GLY A 941 36.15 -13.49 2.50
N ASN A 942 36.04 -14.67 3.13
CA ASN A 942 37.13 -15.63 3.29
C ASN A 942 37.82 -15.98 1.97
N LYS A 943 37.03 -16.26 0.93
CA LYS A 943 37.55 -16.68 -0.37
C LYS A 943 38.42 -15.60 -1.02
N GLU A 944 37.98 -14.36 -0.98
CA GLU A 944 38.64 -13.25 -1.66
C GLU A 944 39.89 -12.80 -0.90
N ILE A 945 39.84 -12.77 0.44
CA ILE A 945 41.01 -12.41 1.26
C ILE A 945 42.05 -13.52 1.23
N LYS A 946 41.64 -14.79 1.28
CA LYS A 946 42.55 -15.92 1.06
C LYS A 946 43.19 -15.85 -0.32
N SER A 947 42.45 -15.45 -1.36
CA SER A 947 43.03 -15.27 -2.70
C SER A 947 44.04 -14.11 -2.76
N ALA A 948 43.89 -13.10 -1.91
CA ALA A 948 44.79 -11.93 -1.86
C ALA A 948 46.07 -12.16 -1.04
N TYR A 949 46.01 -12.94 0.04
CA TYR A 949 47.13 -13.10 1.00
C TYR A 949 47.61 -14.55 1.20
N ASP A 950 46.89 -15.55 0.67
CA ASP A 950 47.17 -16.99 0.79
C ASP A 950 47.49 -17.47 2.23
N ILE A 951 46.56 -17.19 3.15
CA ILE A 951 46.68 -17.50 4.58
C ILE A 951 45.65 -18.54 5.05
N PRO A 952 45.93 -19.32 6.12
CA PRO A 952 44.96 -20.24 6.70
C PRO A 952 43.81 -19.50 7.39
N ILE A 953 42.64 -20.17 7.43
CA ILE A 953 41.44 -19.70 8.11
C ILE A 953 41.19 -20.60 9.31
N ILE A 954 41.00 -20.00 10.48
CA ILE A 954 40.66 -20.69 11.74
C ILE A 954 39.30 -20.21 12.22
N GLY A 955 38.39 -21.10 12.64
CA GLY A 955 37.07 -20.66 13.04
C GLY A 955 36.06 -21.78 13.24
N GLY A 956 34.78 -21.41 13.33
CA GLY A 956 33.67 -22.35 13.35
C GLY A 956 33.76 -23.38 12.22
N ARG A 957 33.45 -24.64 12.52
CA ARG A 957 33.65 -25.76 11.59
C ARG A 957 32.90 -25.62 10.25
N ASP A 958 31.83 -24.83 10.25
CA ASP A 958 30.93 -24.68 9.11
C ASP A 958 31.27 -23.41 8.30
N CYS A 959 32.25 -22.60 8.73
CA CYS A 959 32.66 -21.41 7.98
C CYS A 959 33.41 -21.79 6.69
N ALA A 960 33.20 -21.00 5.63
CA ALA A 960 33.77 -21.27 4.32
C ALA A 960 35.31 -21.32 4.35
N LEU A 961 35.89 -22.41 3.82
CA LEU A 961 37.34 -22.61 3.64
C LEU A 961 38.15 -22.68 4.95
N VAL A 962 37.52 -22.95 6.09
CA VAL A 962 38.21 -23.18 7.38
C VAL A 962 39.18 -24.36 7.25
N ALA A 963 40.42 -24.12 7.68
CA ALA A 963 41.47 -25.12 7.72
C ALA A 963 41.59 -25.78 9.11
N GLU A 964 41.21 -25.06 10.17
CA GLU A 964 41.33 -25.52 11.55
C GLU A 964 40.15 -25.01 12.39
N THR A 965 39.50 -25.91 13.14
CA THR A 965 38.51 -25.55 14.16
C THR A 965 39.08 -25.81 15.54
N PRO A 966 39.40 -24.75 16.32
CA PRO A 966 39.99 -24.93 17.64
C PRO A 966 38.98 -25.56 18.58
N SER A 967 39.41 -26.47 19.45
CA SER A 967 38.54 -27.04 20.49
C SER A 967 38.25 -26.02 21.60
N HIS A 968 37.15 -26.18 22.32
CA HIS A 968 36.82 -25.31 23.46
C HIS A 968 37.97 -25.27 24.49
N GLN A 969 38.35 -24.06 24.91
CA GLN A 969 39.50 -23.74 25.78
C GLN A 969 40.89 -24.03 25.21
N SER A 970 41.00 -24.43 23.94
CA SER A 970 42.32 -24.51 23.29
C SER A 970 42.94 -23.11 23.15
N LYS A 971 44.27 -23.08 23.21
CA LYS A 971 45.05 -21.85 23.18
C LYS A 971 45.98 -21.82 21.97
N PHE A 972 46.08 -20.66 21.36
CA PHE A 972 47.06 -20.34 20.33
C PHE A 972 47.54 -18.89 20.48
N LYS A 973 48.53 -18.48 19.69
CA LYS A 973 49.09 -17.12 19.76
C LYS A 973 48.92 -16.35 18.46
N ILE A 974 48.81 -15.02 18.59
CA ILE A 974 49.02 -14.04 17.52
C ILE A 974 50.22 -13.20 17.95
N GLY A 975 51.41 -13.49 17.43
CA GLY A 975 52.65 -12.94 17.97
C GLY A 975 52.83 -13.25 19.46
N SER A 976 52.87 -12.21 20.28
CA SER A 976 52.93 -12.31 21.74
C SER A 976 51.56 -12.38 22.44
N ILE A 977 50.45 -12.19 21.72
CA ILE A 977 49.08 -12.18 22.27
C ILE A 977 48.58 -13.61 22.45
N ASP A 978 48.07 -13.94 23.64
CA ASP A 978 47.44 -15.23 23.93
C ASP A 978 45.97 -15.23 23.50
N VAL A 979 45.55 -16.24 22.75
CA VAL A 979 44.17 -16.43 22.28
C VAL A 979 43.61 -17.72 22.86
N THR A 980 42.44 -17.66 23.47
CA THR A 980 41.68 -18.82 23.92
C THR A 980 40.37 -18.91 23.14
N ALA A 981 40.11 -20.06 22.50
CA ALA A 981 38.87 -20.30 21.78
C ALA A 981 37.75 -20.78 22.72
N LEU A 982 36.61 -20.12 22.71
CA LEU A 982 35.47 -20.39 23.60
C LEU A 982 34.25 -20.76 22.75
N HIS A 983 33.95 -22.06 22.66
CA HIS A 983 32.73 -22.53 22.01
C HIS A 983 31.49 -21.99 22.71
N THR A 984 30.61 -21.34 21.94
CA THR A 984 29.38 -20.71 22.40
C THR A 984 28.21 -21.07 21.46
N PRO A 985 27.92 -22.37 21.26
CA PRO A 985 26.86 -22.79 20.33
C PRO A 985 25.52 -22.25 20.81
N CYS A 986 24.78 -21.56 19.94
CA CYS A 986 23.35 -21.30 20.08
C CYS A 986 22.84 -20.47 18.90
N HIS A 987 23.51 -19.34 18.65
CA HIS A 987 23.20 -18.50 17.49
C HIS A 987 23.36 -19.34 16.22
N THR A 988 24.53 -19.94 16.09
CA THR A 988 24.82 -21.09 15.22
C THR A 988 25.50 -22.17 16.06
N GLN A 989 25.47 -23.41 15.59
CA GLN A 989 26.09 -24.55 16.28
C GLN A 989 27.61 -24.53 16.21
N ASP A 990 28.18 -23.78 15.27
CA ASP A 990 29.62 -23.61 15.10
C ASP A 990 30.17 -22.31 15.72
N SER A 991 29.37 -21.56 16.47
CA SER A 991 29.77 -20.31 17.12
C SER A 991 30.96 -20.48 18.08
N ILE A 992 32.02 -19.70 17.85
CA ILE A 992 33.20 -19.59 18.71
C ILE A 992 33.49 -18.11 19.02
N CYS A 993 33.58 -17.78 20.31
CA CYS A 993 34.13 -16.51 20.78
C CYS A 993 35.65 -16.63 20.98
N PHE A 994 36.41 -15.58 20.68
CA PHE A 994 37.87 -15.56 20.84
C PHE A 994 38.27 -14.58 21.93
N PHE A 995 38.80 -15.11 23.04
CA PHE A 995 39.30 -14.32 24.17
C PHE A 995 40.81 -14.09 24.04
N LEU A 996 41.22 -12.83 24.03
CA LEU A 996 42.58 -12.38 23.80
C LEU A 996 43.15 -11.72 25.06
N GLU A 997 44.40 -12.06 25.38
CA GLU A 997 45.17 -11.49 26.48
C GLU A 997 46.53 -10.97 25.98
N ASP A 998 46.80 -9.69 26.22
CA ASP A 998 48.13 -9.07 26.05
C ASP A 998 48.54 -8.39 27.35
N GLY A 999 49.32 -9.10 28.17
CA GLY A 999 49.72 -8.63 29.49
C GLY A 999 48.53 -8.46 30.44
N LYS A 1000 48.12 -7.21 30.69
CA LYS A 1000 46.95 -6.89 31.54
C LYS A 1000 45.70 -6.56 30.73
N ASP A 1001 45.83 -6.37 29.42
CA ASP A 1001 44.73 -5.99 28.55
C ASP A 1001 44.01 -7.24 28.05
N ARG A 1002 42.67 -7.17 28.06
CA ARG A 1002 41.79 -8.30 27.76
C ARG A 1002 40.65 -7.89 26.84
N ALA A 1003 40.40 -8.71 25.81
CA ALA A 1003 39.32 -8.50 24.86
C ALA A 1003 38.65 -9.82 24.48
N VAL A 1004 37.36 -9.81 24.18
CA VAL A 1004 36.66 -10.96 23.61
C VAL A 1004 35.91 -10.56 22.34
N PHE A 1005 36.14 -11.30 21.27
CA PHE A 1005 35.42 -11.15 20.00
C PHE A 1005 34.31 -12.19 19.95
N THR A 1006 33.06 -11.72 19.92
CA THR A 1006 31.90 -12.56 20.26
C THR A 1006 31.04 -12.93 19.07
N GLY A 1007 31.30 -12.35 17.89
CA GLY A 1007 30.41 -12.46 16.74
C GLY A 1007 28.98 -12.13 17.17
N ASP A 1008 28.06 -13.05 16.87
CA ASP A 1008 26.64 -12.88 17.14
C ASP A 1008 26.17 -13.58 18.42
N THR A 1009 27.09 -14.14 19.20
CA THR A 1009 26.74 -14.73 20.50
C THR A 1009 26.31 -13.65 21.49
N LEU A 1010 27.18 -12.66 21.72
CA LEU A 1010 26.97 -11.56 22.66
C LEU A 1010 27.07 -10.22 21.91
N PHE A 1011 26.04 -9.38 22.06
CA PHE A 1011 26.03 -7.99 21.62
C PHE A 1011 26.05 -7.07 22.84
N ILE A 1012 26.44 -5.80 22.66
CA ILE A 1012 26.34 -4.83 23.75
C ILE A 1012 24.87 -4.68 24.18
N GLY A 1013 24.57 -5.02 25.43
CA GLY A 1013 23.21 -5.00 26.00
C GLY A 1013 22.24 -6.05 25.42
N GLY A 1014 22.71 -7.03 24.64
CA GLY A 1014 21.85 -8.07 24.06
C GLY A 1014 22.55 -9.36 23.65
N CYS A 1015 21.85 -10.24 22.93
CA CYS A 1015 22.41 -11.45 22.31
C CYS A 1015 21.79 -11.73 20.94
N GLY A 1016 22.41 -12.64 20.19
CA GLY A 1016 21.93 -13.14 18.91
C GLY A 1016 20.57 -13.84 18.98
N ARG A 1017 19.95 -14.01 17.81
CA ARG A 1017 18.82 -14.93 17.65
C ARG A 1017 19.30 -16.37 17.75
N PHE A 1018 18.44 -17.26 18.24
CA PHE A 1018 18.77 -18.68 18.39
C PHE A 1018 18.40 -19.41 17.09
N PHE A 1019 19.15 -19.19 16.01
CA PHE A 1019 18.81 -19.77 14.70
C PHE A 1019 18.93 -21.30 14.71
N GLU A 1020 19.98 -21.82 15.34
CA GLU A 1020 20.26 -23.26 15.35
C GLU A 1020 20.24 -23.87 16.76
N GLY A 1021 20.02 -23.06 17.79
CA GLY A 1021 20.15 -23.46 19.18
C GLY A 1021 18.92 -23.20 20.05
N LYS A 1022 19.08 -23.49 21.34
CA LYS A 1022 18.02 -23.45 22.36
C LYS A 1022 18.38 -22.50 23.51
N PRO A 1023 17.39 -22.05 24.30
CA PRO A 1023 17.65 -21.18 25.46
C PRO A 1023 18.71 -21.73 26.44
N ALA A 1024 18.76 -23.05 26.64
CA ALA A 1024 19.76 -23.67 27.51
C ALA A 1024 21.19 -23.44 27.01
N GLU A 1025 21.37 -23.45 25.69
CA GLU A 1025 22.66 -23.26 25.05
C GLU A 1025 23.09 -21.79 25.10
N MET A 1026 22.17 -20.84 24.86
CA MET A 1026 22.49 -19.42 25.04
C MET A 1026 22.76 -19.07 26.50
N HIS A 1027 22.01 -19.66 27.44
CA HIS A 1027 22.25 -19.47 28.87
C HIS A 1027 23.66 -19.94 29.23
N LYS A 1028 24.06 -21.13 28.79
CA LYS A 1028 25.42 -21.63 28.96
C LYS A 1028 26.46 -20.72 28.30
N ALA A 1029 26.24 -20.30 27.05
CA ALA A 1029 27.16 -19.43 26.32
C ALA A 1029 27.41 -18.09 27.03
N LEU A 1030 26.35 -17.40 27.46
CA LEU A 1030 26.46 -16.08 28.08
C LEU A 1030 26.80 -16.16 29.57
N ASN A 1031 26.05 -16.96 30.34
CA ASN A 1031 26.05 -16.92 31.80
C ASN A 1031 27.02 -17.92 32.46
N GLU A 1032 27.51 -18.93 31.72
CA GLU A 1032 28.54 -19.84 32.23
C GLU A 1032 29.89 -19.59 31.55
N VAL A 1033 29.92 -19.53 30.21
CA VAL A 1033 31.18 -19.39 29.47
C VAL A 1033 31.67 -17.94 29.47
N LEU A 1034 30.95 -17.01 28.85
CA LEU A 1034 31.40 -15.61 28.73
C LEU A 1034 31.41 -14.88 30.08
N ALA A 1035 30.43 -15.14 30.95
CA ALA A 1035 30.41 -14.56 32.29
C ALA A 1035 31.55 -15.05 33.21
N SER A 1036 32.20 -16.18 32.89
CA SER A 1036 33.39 -16.64 33.63
C SER A 1036 34.67 -15.85 33.30
N LEU A 1037 34.65 -15.06 32.23
CA LEU A 1037 35.76 -14.19 31.88
C LEU A 1037 35.93 -13.07 32.92
N PRO A 1038 37.16 -12.55 33.10
CA PRO A 1038 37.42 -11.42 33.98
C PRO A 1038 36.55 -10.21 33.63
N ASP A 1039 36.01 -9.53 34.64
CA ASP A 1039 35.06 -8.42 34.48
C ASP A 1039 35.66 -7.22 33.70
N ASP A 1040 36.98 -7.09 33.64
CA ASP A 1040 37.69 -6.06 32.88
C ASP A 1040 37.88 -6.40 31.39
N THR A 1041 37.37 -7.55 30.94
CA THR A 1041 37.45 -7.99 29.53
C THR A 1041 36.53 -7.16 28.64
N LYS A 1042 37.09 -6.45 27.66
CA LYS A 1042 36.33 -5.64 26.69
C LYS A 1042 35.60 -6.49 25.65
N VAL A 1043 34.38 -6.09 25.29
CA VAL A 1043 33.54 -6.84 24.34
C VAL A 1043 33.58 -6.23 22.94
N TYR A 1044 33.82 -7.07 21.94
CA TYR A 1044 33.85 -6.72 20.51
C TYR A 1044 32.85 -7.61 19.73
N PRO A 1045 31.61 -7.14 19.51
CA PRO A 1045 30.56 -7.91 18.85
C PRO A 1045 30.66 -7.96 17.33
N GLY A 1046 29.85 -8.81 16.71
CA GLY A 1046 29.70 -8.91 15.26
C GLY A 1046 29.04 -7.71 14.59
N HIS A 1047 28.07 -7.09 15.27
CA HIS A 1047 27.26 -5.99 14.74
C HIS A 1047 27.03 -4.88 15.76
N GLU A 1048 26.67 -3.69 15.25
CA GLU A 1048 26.21 -2.56 16.06
C GLU A 1048 24.70 -2.57 16.27
N TYR A 1049 24.23 -3.33 17.27
CA TYR A 1049 22.81 -3.42 17.64
C TYR A 1049 22.45 -2.74 18.96
N THR A 1050 23.36 -1.94 19.54
CA THR A 1050 23.22 -1.45 20.92
C THR A 1050 21.95 -0.62 21.12
N LYS A 1051 21.60 0.28 20.20
CA LYS A 1051 20.36 1.08 20.31
C LYS A 1051 19.11 0.22 20.32
N GLY A 1052 19.06 -0.80 19.47
CA GLY A 1052 17.96 -1.77 19.44
C GLY A 1052 17.89 -2.59 20.72
N ASN A 1053 19.04 -3.04 21.21
CA ASN A 1053 19.17 -3.79 22.45
C ASN A 1053 18.73 -2.97 23.68
N VAL A 1054 19.15 -1.72 23.78
CA VAL A 1054 18.74 -0.78 24.83
C VAL A 1054 17.24 -0.53 24.80
N LYS A 1055 16.67 -0.30 23.61
CA LYS A 1055 15.22 -0.09 23.46
C LYS A 1055 14.43 -1.27 24.04
N PHE A 1056 14.88 -2.50 23.80
CA PHE A 1056 14.28 -3.69 24.39
C PHE A 1056 14.55 -3.78 25.90
N ALA A 1057 15.80 -3.58 26.33
CA ALA A 1057 16.19 -3.67 27.74
C ALA A 1057 15.35 -2.72 28.62
N LYS A 1058 15.13 -1.48 28.18
CA LYS A 1058 14.29 -0.48 28.87
C LYS A 1058 12.82 -0.88 29.02
N LYS A 1059 12.30 -1.78 28.15
CA LYS A 1059 10.93 -2.31 28.26
C LYS A 1059 10.81 -3.35 29.37
N VAL A 1060 11.88 -4.07 29.67
CA VAL A 1060 11.86 -5.26 30.55
C VAL A 1060 12.63 -5.10 31.85
N LEU A 1061 13.51 -4.10 31.96
CA LEU A 1061 14.28 -3.83 33.17
C LEU A 1061 14.67 -2.35 33.23
N ASN A 1062 14.42 -1.70 34.36
CA ASN A 1062 14.76 -0.29 34.57
C ASN A 1062 15.84 -0.14 35.64
N ASN A 1063 17.11 -0.11 35.23
CA ASN A 1063 18.24 0.12 36.14
C ASN A 1063 19.19 1.20 35.61
N ASP A 1064 20.06 1.71 36.48
CA ASP A 1064 20.97 2.82 36.13
C ASP A 1064 22.05 2.42 35.13
N ALA A 1065 22.40 1.13 35.05
CA ALA A 1065 23.35 0.63 34.06
C ALA A 1065 22.77 0.69 32.62
N ILE A 1066 21.50 0.35 32.45
CA ILE A 1066 20.78 0.46 31.16
C ILE A 1066 20.62 1.93 30.78
N LYS A 1067 20.35 2.84 31.72
CA LYS A 1067 20.28 4.29 31.44
C LYS A 1067 21.62 4.85 30.95
N LYS A 1068 22.72 4.48 31.61
CA LYS A 1068 24.07 4.87 31.18
C LYS A 1068 24.42 4.31 29.80
N LEU A 1069 24.02 3.07 29.52
CA LEU A 1069 24.18 2.48 28.19
C LEU A 1069 23.36 3.23 27.14
N ASP A 1070 22.11 3.60 27.45
CA ASP A 1070 21.25 4.39 26.56
C ASP A 1070 21.90 5.73 26.23
N GLU A 1071 22.26 6.51 27.25
CA GLU A 1071 22.96 7.79 27.08
C GLU A 1071 24.21 7.66 26.20
N TYR A 1072 25.05 6.66 26.48
CA TYR A 1072 26.25 6.42 25.70
C TYR A 1072 25.92 6.04 24.24
N SER A 1073 24.95 5.15 24.03
CA SER A 1073 24.55 4.71 22.69
C SER A 1073 23.88 5.82 21.87
N GLN A 1074 23.19 6.77 22.49
CA GLN A 1074 22.64 7.94 21.79
C GLN A 1074 23.75 8.91 21.38
N ALA A 1075 24.77 9.08 22.24
CA ALA A 1075 25.87 10.01 22.02
C ALA A 1075 26.94 9.48 21.05
N ASN A 1076 27.01 8.17 20.82
CA ASN A 1076 28.06 7.53 20.04
C ASN A 1076 27.47 6.66 18.93
N LYS A 1077 28.12 6.67 17.76
CA LYS A 1077 27.74 5.78 16.65
C LYS A 1077 28.18 4.34 16.89
N GLU A 1078 29.31 4.18 17.58
CA GLU A 1078 30.01 2.90 17.77
C GLU A 1078 30.20 2.63 19.27
N THR A 1079 29.98 1.39 19.70
CA THR A 1079 29.99 0.99 21.12
C THR A 1079 30.93 -0.17 21.45
N GLN A 1080 31.42 -0.89 20.44
CA GLN A 1080 32.40 -1.97 20.55
C GLN A 1080 33.68 -1.52 21.25
N GLY A 1081 34.23 -2.38 22.11
CA GLY A 1081 35.47 -2.11 22.85
C GLY A 1081 35.37 -1.05 23.95
N LYS A 1082 34.17 -0.52 24.20
CA LYS A 1082 33.89 0.47 25.25
C LYS A 1082 33.35 -0.15 26.53
N PHE A 1083 32.59 -1.22 26.41
CA PHE A 1083 31.99 -1.96 27.54
C PHE A 1083 32.72 -3.27 27.79
N THR A 1084 32.69 -3.71 29.05
CA THR A 1084 33.33 -4.96 29.48
C THR A 1084 32.31 -6.05 29.84
N ILE A 1085 32.77 -7.29 30.04
CA ILE A 1085 31.96 -8.39 30.59
C ILE A 1085 31.33 -8.01 31.94
N GLY A 1086 32.05 -7.23 32.76
CA GLY A 1086 31.52 -6.67 34.00
C GLY A 1086 30.33 -5.73 33.76
N ASP A 1087 30.42 -4.86 32.75
CA ASP A 1087 29.30 -3.98 32.36
C ASP A 1087 28.12 -4.78 31.82
N GLU A 1088 28.37 -5.79 30.96
CA GLU A 1088 27.34 -6.65 30.38
C GLU A 1088 26.50 -7.35 31.46
N LYS A 1089 27.14 -7.84 32.54
CA LYS A 1089 26.43 -8.40 33.71
C LYS A 1089 25.50 -7.39 34.39
N GLN A 1090 25.70 -6.08 34.22
CA GLN A 1090 24.88 -5.03 34.82
C GLN A 1090 23.71 -4.56 33.93
N HIS A 1091 23.93 -4.43 32.62
CA HIS A 1091 22.93 -3.85 31.70
C HIS A 1091 22.34 -4.83 30.66
N ASN A 1092 22.92 -6.01 30.45
CA ASN A 1092 22.44 -6.97 29.46
C ASN A 1092 21.41 -7.89 30.10
N VAL A 1093 20.15 -7.73 29.71
CA VAL A 1093 19.03 -8.48 30.29
C VAL A 1093 19.13 -10.00 30.10
N PHE A 1094 19.89 -10.45 29.09
CA PHE A 1094 20.14 -11.88 28.85
C PHE A 1094 21.26 -12.47 29.74
N MET A 1095 22.09 -11.61 30.35
CA MET A 1095 23.08 -12.00 31.37
C MET A 1095 22.56 -11.83 32.80
N ARG A 1096 21.24 -11.59 32.95
CA ARG A 1096 20.56 -11.28 34.21
C ARG A 1096 19.31 -12.12 34.40
N VAL A 1097 19.31 -13.35 33.89
CA VAL A 1097 18.13 -14.24 33.92
C VAL A 1097 17.66 -14.63 35.33
N ASP A 1098 18.50 -14.40 36.35
CA ASP A 1098 18.16 -14.55 37.77
C ASP A 1098 17.59 -13.27 38.42
N ASP A 1099 17.49 -12.17 37.67
CA ASP A 1099 16.97 -10.91 38.18
C ASP A 1099 15.47 -11.05 38.53
N PRO A 1100 15.06 -10.76 39.79
CA PRO A 1100 13.68 -10.93 40.21
C PRO A 1100 12.65 -10.15 39.39
N GLU A 1101 13.04 -9.00 38.83
CA GLU A 1101 12.16 -8.19 37.98
C GLU A 1101 11.95 -8.85 36.61
N LEU A 1102 13.01 -9.42 36.03
CA LEU A 1102 12.93 -10.18 34.77
C LEU A 1102 12.15 -11.48 34.94
N GLN A 1103 12.33 -12.19 36.06
CA GLN A 1103 11.52 -13.38 36.39
C GLN A 1103 10.03 -13.03 36.53
N LYS A 1104 9.72 -11.90 37.15
CA LYS A 1104 8.34 -11.40 37.30
C LYS A 1104 7.72 -11.04 35.95
N ILE A 1105 8.45 -10.33 35.09
CA ILE A 1105 7.97 -9.89 33.77
C ILE A 1105 7.78 -11.07 32.82
N THR A 1106 8.67 -12.05 32.85
CA THR A 1106 8.56 -13.26 32.01
C THR A 1106 7.56 -14.28 32.57
N GLY A 1107 7.21 -14.20 33.85
CA GLY A 1107 6.41 -15.21 34.56
C GLY A 1107 7.15 -16.55 34.74
N LYS A 1108 8.48 -16.56 34.59
CA LYS A 1108 9.34 -17.74 34.69
C LYS A 1108 10.32 -17.60 35.86
N LYS A 1109 10.64 -18.71 36.51
CA LYS A 1109 11.63 -18.76 37.61
C LYS A 1109 12.91 -19.50 37.25
N ASP A 1110 12.81 -20.45 36.31
CA ASP A 1110 13.97 -21.17 35.82
C ASP A 1110 14.77 -20.26 34.86
N PRO A 1111 16.10 -20.08 35.05
CA PRO A 1111 16.92 -19.17 34.23
C PRO A 1111 16.92 -19.48 32.73
N ILE A 1112 16.77 -20.75 32.36
CA ILE A 1112 16.71 -21.18 30.95
C ILE A 1112 15.36 -20.79 30.36
N ASP A 1113 14.27 -20.95 31.11
CA ASP A 1113 12.95 -20.49 30.68
C ASP A 1113 12.87 -18.96 30.56
N VAL A 1114 13.52 -18.24 31.49
CA VAL A 1114 13.63 -16.77 31.43
C VAL A 1114 14.40 -16.33 30.18
N MET A 1115 15.53 -16.98 29.87
CA MET A 1115 16.30 -16.74 28.63
C MET A 1115 15.42 -16.91 27.38
N GLY A 1116 14.63 -17.98 27.32
CA GLY A 1116 13.73 -18.24 26.19
C GLY A 1116 12.60 -17.22 26.09
N ALA A 1117 12.01 -16.83 27.22
CA ALA A 1117 10.96 -15.83 27.27
C ALA A 1117 11.47 -14.44 26.83
N LEU A 1118 12.63 -14.00 27.34
CA LEU A 1118 13.22 -12.72 26.94
C LEU A 1118 13.58 -12.69 25.46
N ARG A 1119 14.10 -13.79 24.90
CA ARG A 1119 14.42 -13.88 23.47
C ARG A 1119 13.15 -13.77 22.61
N SER A 1120 12.11 -14.52 22.99
CA SER A 1120 10.80 -14.45 22.32
C SER A 1120 10.20 -13.05 22.41
N MET A 1121 10.24 -12.40 23.58
CA MET A 1121 9.78 -11.02 23.71
C MET A 1121 10.54 -10.08 22.80
N LYS A 1122 11.87 -10.20 22.72
CA LYS A 1122 12.72 -9.36 21.85
C LYS A 1122 12.50 -9.60 20.36
N ASP A 1123 12.24 -10.84 19.95
CA ASP A 1123 11.93 -11.15 18.55
C ASP A 1123 10.58 -10.57 18.09
N ASN A 1124 9.69 -10.28 19.04
CA ASN A 1124 8.38 -9.66 18.81
C ASN A 1124 8.33 -8.15 19.18
N SER A 1125 9.46 -7.51 19.53
CA SER A 1125 9.49 -6.17 20.18
C SER A 1125 9.82 -4.97 19.30
#